data_AF-A0A7S2Z6T2-F1
#
_entry.id   AF-A0A7S2Z6T2-F1
#
_cell.length_a   1.000
_cell.length_b   1.000
_cell.length_c   1.000
_cell.angle_alpha   90.00
_cell.angle_beta   90.00
_cell.angle_gamma   90.00
#
_symmetry.space_group_name_H-M   'P 1'
#
loop_
_entity.id
_entity.type
_entity.pdbx_description
1 polymer ?
#
loop_
_entity_poly.entity_id
_entity_poly.type
_entity_poly.pdbx_seq_one_letter_code
_entity_poly.pdbx_strand_id
1 'polypeptide(L)'
;MLASAGGRGLCARCHISNERKSGRVGLRRTAPSSPARARRLLGPIRANLPSSGNPSSPSSKSKSQQPQSKTMGVIKPKQLQGSVVAEDAELSTTFSRRDLVELRRACLLAHSTKGEVAPFPFAGCVLVSRKGKVKAETFQHASGTTPAEIQALAIAAPKACKGGTLYLNMEPAHALGQEASVEGIAAAGVARVVLGMANPQPHLQGKATAALREAGVQVDCLSALVLNPELEEEGAASAVAVADRALALSREMAGAVVDTLEADALWTLKGCLETNEDLLHCVAKARPLCVLKYAMTIDGKTASVSGHSAWISGTDSRKRVYEQRAECDCVVVGGETVRSDNPKLTTRQQEGHVPTRVVISRTMNLPLDPTCNLWDTGVAPSLVITEKGVRPEAQRALQELGVEVVAFEKLSLAKVVDHLYDRGYMRVLWECGGMLAGPAIAAGVVNKVMCFVAPKVIGGDGAPSPVGDGLGLEKMSEALDVTDVSYEQISQDVLATGYLPTSTSIFHVASEAYGKSANPVAGNGAAGDAEEVTFYKAWRKYGMLSNFYCVDLDIGGRTWRSVEHYYQAMKFSGVGFAETTYVMDEIAAQVSAEEAARLGRSVQQTKPHLVRGDWGQAKLEVMREALEVKFARGSPAWRLLRSTCSSESEAGLCKLIEYSPRDAFWGNGFDGRGLNWLGTMLMEIRDQDASNDEA
;
A
#
# COMPACT_ATOMS: atom_id res chain seq x y z
N MET A 1 16.70 14.76 76.13
CA MET A 1 17.76 13.96 76.76
C MET A 1 18.80 13.63 75.69
N LEU A 2 20.01 14.19 75.87
CA LEU A 2 21.37 13.81 75.39
C LEU A 2 21.50 13.04 74.05
N ALA A 3 22.01 13.61 72.94
CA ALA A 3 23.44 13.84 72.56
C ALA A 3 24.20 12.52 72.22
N SER A 4 25.02 12.32 71.17
CA SER A 4 25.68 13.19 70.16
C SER A 4 26.34 12.37 69.01
N ALA A 5 26.70 13.09 67.92
CA ALA A 5 27.80 12.85 66.93
C ALA A 5 27.67 11.73 65.87
N GLY A 6 28.05 11.86 64.59
CA GLY A 6 28.74 12.89 63.82
C GLY A 6 29.63 12.22 62.75
N GLY A 7 29.47 12.52 61.45
CA GLY A 7 30.38 12.00 60.40
C GLY A 7 29.90 12.21 58.96
N ARG A 8 30.74 12.86 58.14
CA ARG A 8 30.49 13.42 56.80
C ARG A 8 30.75 12.41 55.66
N GLY A 9 30.21 12.65 54.46
CA GLY A 9 30.65 11.94 53.24
C GLY A 9 29.89 12.19 51.93
N LEU A 10 30.05 13.38 51.36
CA LEU A 10 30.06 13.80 49.95
C LEU A 10 29.25 13.06 48.83
N CYS A 11 28.44 13.89 48.18
CA CYS A 11 27.81 13.80 46.86
C CYS A 11 28.83 13.77 45.70
N ALA A 12 28.62 12.90 44.70
CA ALA A 12 29.37 12.90 43.44
C ALA A 12 28.46 13.27 42.25
N ARG A 13 28.69 14.47 41.70
CA ARG A 13 28.28 14.90 40.36
C ARG A 13 29.42 14.56 39.39
N CYS A 14 29.14 13.90 38.27
CA CYS A 14 30.11 13.74 37.19
C CYS A 14 30.01 14.93 36.21
N HIS A 15 31.05 15.76 36.22
CA HIS A 15 31.42 16.66 35.12
C HIS A 15 32.18 15.88 34.05
N ILE A 16 31.82 16.07 32.77
CA ILE A 16 32.72 15.75 31.65
C ILE A 16 33.35 17.06 31.17
N SER A 17 34.67 17.03 31.12
CA SER A 17 35.61 18.10 30.88
C SER A 17 35.71 18.50 29.41
N ASN A 18 35.90 19.81 29.24
CA ASN A 18 36.19 20.53 28.01
C ASN A 18 37.73 20.53 27.82
N GLU A 19 38.26 19.98 26.72
CA GLU A 19 39.65 20.22 26.31
C GLU A 19 39.69 20.94 24.96
N ARG A 20 40.20 22.17 25.01
CA ARG A 20 40.61 22.97 23.84
C ARG A 20 41.98 22.48 23.37
N LYS A 21 42.12 22.17 22.09
CA LYS A 21 43.40 22.29 21.37
C LYS A 21 43.22 23.17 20.13
N SER A 22 44.05 24.20 20.10
CA SER A 22 44.22 25.21 19.07
C SER A 22 44.76 24.63 17.76
N GLY A 23 44.14 24.99 16.64
CA GLY A 23 44.68 24.80 15.30
C GLY A 23 44.15 25.88 14.36
N ARG A 24 45.04 26.77 13.90
CA ARG A 24 44.79 27.82 12.91
C ARG A 24 44.17 27.24 11.63
N VAL A 25 43.09 27.83 11.13
CA VAL A 25 42.67 27.68 9.72
C VAL A 25 42.31 29.06 9.17
N GLY A 26 42.98 29.42 8.08
CA GLY A 26 42.83 30.69 7.38
C GLY A 26 41.55 30.77 6.57
N LEU A 27 41.04 31.99 6.42
CA LEU A 27 39.93 32.35 5.55
C LEU A 27 40.28 32.11 4.08
N ARG A 28 39.40 31.39 3.36
CA ARG A 28 39.09 31.69 1.96
C ARG A 28 37.59 31.56 1.70
N ARG A 29 37.02 32.67 1.23
CA ARG A 29 35.67 32.80 0.66
C ARG A 29 35.61 32.09 -0.69
N THR A 30 34.56 31.29 -0.93
CA THR A 30 34.02 30.99 -2.27
C THR A 30 32.52 30.73 -2.17
N ALA A 31 31.79 31.29 -3.14
CA ALA A 31 30.33 31.40 -3.26
C ALA A 31 29.57 30.07 -3.38
N PRO A 32 28.24 30.04 -3.16
CA PRO A 32 27.45 28.82 -3.29
C PRO A 32 27.14 28.51 -4.75
N SER A 33 27.55 27.32 -5.20
CA SER A 33 27.15 26.71 -6.46
C SER A 33 25.86 25.89 -6.27
N SER A 34 24.90 26.10 -7.17
CA SER A 34 23.64 25.37 -7.37
C SER A 34 23.75 23.84 -7.20
N PRO A 35 22.77 23.16 -6.56
CA PRO A 35 22.73 21.70 -6.56
C PRO A 35 22.15 21.18 -7.88
N ALA A 36 23.00 20.53 -8.68
CA ALA A 36 22.59 19.79 -9.86
C ALA A 36 21.93 18.46 -9.45
N ARG A 37 20.70 18.24 -9.96
CA ARG A 37 19.94 16.98 -9.93
C ARG A 37 20.81 15.76 -10.24
N ALA A 38 20.84 14.81 -9.31
CA ALA A 38 21.42 13.49 -9.54
C ALA A 38 20.48 12.65 -10.44
N ARG A 39 20.77 12.60 -11.74
CA ARG A 39 20.30 11.53 -12.63
C ARG A 39 20.93 10.21 -12.17
N ARG A 40 20.20 9.36 -11.46
CA ARG A 40 20.59 7.94 -11.29
C ARG A 40 20.15 7.17 -12.54
N LEU A 41 21.08 6.97 -13.47
CA LEU A 41 21.02 5.91 -14.45
C LEU A 41 21.42 4.61 -13.74
N LEU A 42 20.49 3.67 -13.60
CA LEU A 42 20.79 2.31 -13.16
C LEU A 42 21.55 1.58 -14.27
N GLY A 43 22.85 1.36 -14.06
CA GLY A 43 23.67 0.47 -14.86
C GLY A 43 23.55 -0.99 -14.40
N PRO A 44 23.91 -1.98 -15.24
CA PRO A 44 23.67 -3.39 -14.98
C PRO A 44 24.58 -3.92 -13.86
N ILE A 45 23.96 -4.58 -12.86
CA ILE A 45 24.66 -5.24 -11.76
C ILE A 45 25.21 -6.59 -12.26
N ARG A 46 26.54 -6.73 -12.29
CA ARG A 46 27.24 -8.02 -12.41
C ARG A 46 27.59 -8.51 -11.00
N ALA A 47 27.09 -9.68 -10.62
CA ALA A 47 27.49 -10.37 -9.40
C ALA A 47 28.86 -11.06 -9.61
N ASN A 48 29.86 -10.70 -8.81
CA ASN A 48 31.11 -11.44 -8.65
C ASN A 48 31.07 -12.19 -7.32
N LEU A 49 31.19 -13.52 -7.36
CA LEU A 49 31.42 -14.39 -6.20
C LEU A 49 32.94 -14.49 -5.94
N PRO A 50 33.42 -14.38 -4.69
CA PRO A 50 34.81 -14.70 -4.37
C PRO A 50 34.97 -16.17 -3.94
N SER A 51 35.97 -16.83 -4.53
CA SER A 51 36.52 -18.11 -4.10
C SER A 51 37.44 -17.93 -2.88
N SER A 52 37.26 -18.71 -1.82
CA SER A 52 38.21 -18.78 -0.71
C SER A 52 38.82 -20.18 -0.58
N GLY A 53 40.15 -20.23 -0.61
CA GLY A 53 40.95 -21.44 -0.47
C GLY A 53 41.14 -21.91 0.97
N ASN A 54 41.54 -23.18 1.09
CA ASN A 54 41.96 -23.86 2.31
C ASN A 54 43.27 -23.31 2.89
N PRO A 55 43.46 -23.51 4.22
CA PRO A 55 44.68 -24.22 4.63
C PRO A 55 44.46 -25.30 5.72
N SER A 56 45.24 -26.37 5.58
CA SER A 56 45.69 -27.41 6.54
C SER A 56 46.35 -26.79 7.81
N SER A 57 46.48 -27.34 9.02
CA SER A 57 46.47 -28.68 9.70
C SER A 57 46.73 -28.41 11.23
N PRO A 58 47.06 -29.33 12.19
CA PRO A 58 46.82 -30.78 12.35
C PRO A 58 46.21 -31.21 13.73
N SER A 59 45.78 -32.48 13.75
CA SER A 59 45.50 -33.48 14.82
C SER A 59 45.58 -33.19 16.34
N SER A 60 44.55 -33.64 17.07
CA SER A 60 44.71 -34.58 18.20
C SER A 60 43.41 -35.34 18.53
N LYS A 61 43.58 -36.56 19.05
CA LYS A 61 42.59 -37.65 19.17
C LYS A 61 41.70 -37.50 20.41
N SER A 62 40.41 -37.81 20.30
CA SER A 62 39.71 -38.52 21.38
C SER A 62 38.59 -39.40 20.81
N LYS A 63 38.53 -40.64 21.30
CA LYS A 63 37.58 -41.69 20.92
C LYS A 63 36.29 -41.51 21.75
N SER A 64 35.13 -41.51 21.12
CA SER A 64 33.88 -41.96 21.75
C SER A 64 32.91 -42.48 20.69
N GLN A 65 32.11 -43.46 21.09
CA GLN A 65 31.48 -44.50 20.29
C GLN A 65 30.26 -44.01 19.48
N GLN A 66 30.16 -44.46 18.22
CA GLN A 66 28.93 -44.39 17.41
C GLN A 66 27.91 -45.45 17.85
N PRO A 67 26.60 -45.15 17.74
CA PRO A 67 25.60 -46.11 17.30
C PRO A 67 25.26 -45.88 15.81
N GLN A 68 25.05 -47.00 15.13
CA GLN A 68 24.90 -47.17 13.68
C GLN A 68 23.66 -46.45 13.11
N SER A 69 23.83 -45.78 11.96
CA SER A 69 22.72 -45.23 11.17
C SER A 69 21.95 -46.36 10.47
N LYS A 70 20.64 -46.44 10.70
CA LYS A 70 19.72 -47.13 9.80
C LYS A 70 19.52 -46.28 8.54
N THR A 71 19.84 -46.86 7.40
CA THR A 71 19.56 -46.35 6.05
C THR A 71 18.07 -46.06 5.91
N MET A 72 17.67 -44.80 5.68
CA MET A 72 16.31 -44.49 5.24
C MET A 72 16.15 -44.95 3.80
N GLY A 73 15.13 -45.78 3.57
CA GLY A 73 14.71 -46.22 2.25
C GLY A 73 14.19 -45.05 1.41
N VAL A 74 14.52 -45.09 0.12
CA VAL A 74 13.93 -44.28 -0.93
C VAL A 74 12.43 -44.57 -0.97
N ILE A 75 11.60 -43.61 -0.55
CA ILE A 75 10.15 -43.68 -0.72
C ILE A 75 9.85 -43.34 -2.19
N LYS A 76 9.36 -44.31 -2.95
CA LYS A 76 8.81 -44.06 -4.29
C LYS A 76 7.47 -43.34 -4.15
N PRO A 77 7.21 -42.25 -4.91
CA PRO A 77 5.94 -41.56 -4.86
C PRO A 77 4.82 -42.49 -5.37
N LYS A 78 3.75 -42.61 -4.58
CA LYS A 78 2.50 -43.24 -5.01
C LYS A 78 1.89 -42.36 -6.11
N GLN A 79 1.61 -42.96 -7.26
CA GLN A 79 0.91 -42.33 -8.37
C GLN A 79 -0.51 -41.94 -7.94
N LEU A 80 -0.77 -40.64 -7.84
CA LEU A 80 -2.09 -40.07 -8.10
C LEU A 80 -2.24 -39.98 -9.63
N GLN A 81 -2.67 -41.08 -10.25
CA GLN A 81 -3.07 -41.10 -11.65
C GLN A 81 -4.55 -40.72 -11.75
N GLY A 82 -4.80 -39.45 -12.06
CA GLY A 82 -6.10 -38.92 -12.45
C GLY A 82 -5.98 -37.43 -12.75
N SER A 83 -6.17 -37.04 -14.01
CA SER A 83 -6.25 -35.67 -14.59
C SER A 83 -4.99 -34.80 -14.80
N VAL A 84 -3.82 -35.08 -14.18
CA VAL A 84 -2.63 -34.18 -14.24
C VAL A 84 -2.04 -33.92 -15.65
N VAL A 85 -2.22 -34.85 -16.61
CA VAL A 85 -1.49 -34.81 -17.90
C VAL A 85 -2.02 -33.73 -18.86
N ALA A 86 -3.28 -33.30 -18.71
CA ALA A 86 -3.90 -32.33 -19.64
C ALA A 86 -3.51 -30.87 -19.31
N GLU A 87 -3.49 -30.50 -18.03
CA GLU A 87 -3.17 -29.13 -17.58
C GLU A 87 -1.68 -28.79 -17.78
N ASP A 88 -0.77 -29.75 -17.57
CA ASP A 88 0.66 -29.59 -17.86
C ASP A 88 0.92 -29.33 -19.36
N ALA A 89 0.08 -29.88 -20.24
CA ALA A 89 0.18 -29.67 -21.68
C ALA A 89 -0.30 -28.27 -22.10
N GLU A 90 -1.35 -27.74 -21.48
CA GLU A 90 -1.87 -26.39 -21.77
C GLU A 90 -0.97 -25.27 -21.22
N LEU A 91 -0.44 -25.45 -20.00
CA LEU A 91 0.53 -24.52 -19.41
C LEU A 91 1.82 -24.46 -20.24
N SER A 92 2.34 -25.62 -20.68
CA SER A 92 3.58 -25.70 -21.46
C SER A 92 3.45 -25.22 -22.91
N THR A 93 2.23 -25.23 -23.47
CA THR A 93 1.94 -24.67 -24.80
C THR A 93 1.71 -23.16 -24.76
N THR A 94 1.28 -22.61 -23.61
CA THR A 94 0.97 -21.19 -23.44
C THR A 94 2.13 -20.37 -22.85
N PHE A 95 2.81 -20.87 -21.82
CA PHE A 95 3.87 -20.16 -21.11
C PHE A 95 5.23 -20.84 -21.23
N SER A 96 6.26 -20.06 -21.53
CA SER A 96 7.65 -20.52 -21.44
C SER A 96 8.26 -20.18 -20.08
N ARG A 97 9.32 -20.90 -19.67
CA ARG A 97 10.11 -20.50 -18.47
C ARG A 97 10.63 -19.06 -18.56
N ARG A 98 10.93 -18.60 -19.77
CA ARG A 98 11.31 -17.21 -20.00
C ARG A 98 10.18 -16.26 -19.63
N ASP A 99 8.94 -16.57 -20.02
CA ASP A 99 7.78 -15.74 -19.68
C ASP A 99 7.64 -15.59 -18.16
N LEU A 100 7.81 -16.68 -17.42
CA LEU A 100 7.75 -16.67 -15.95
C LEU A 100 8.90 -15.87 -15.33
N VAL A 101 10.11 -15.91 -15.90
CA VAL A 101 11.24 -15.08 -15.45
C VAL A 101 10.96 -13.59 -15.66
N GLU A 102 10.43 -13.19 -16.82
CA GLU A 102 10.15 -11.78 -17.10
C GLU A 102 8.91 -11.28 -16.32
N LEU A 103 7.92 -12.14 -16.06
CA LEU A 103 6.82 -11.83 -15.14
C LEU A 103 7.31 -11.63 -13.70
N ARG A 104 8.19 -12.50 -13.19
CA ARG A 104 8.82 -12.30 -11.87
C ARG A 104 9.60 -10.99 -11.82
N ARG A 105 10.25 -10.61 -12.93
CA ARG A 105 10.93 -9.32 -13.04
C ARG A 105 9.96 -8.15 -12.99
N ALA A 106 8.85 -8.19 -13.74
CA ALA A 106 7.79 -7.20 -13.68
C ALA A 106 7.20 -7.08 -12.26
N CYS A 107 7.01 -8.20 -11.57
CA CYS A 107 6.56 -8.26 -10.19
C CYS A 107 7.54 -7.59 -9.21
N LEU A 108 8.85 -7.83 -9.35
CA LEU A 108 9.87 -7.18 -8.51
C LEU A 108 9.92 -5.66 -8.76
N LEU A 109 9.74 -5.21 -10.01
CA LEU A 109 9.64 -3.79 -10.34
C LEU A 109 8.43 -3.14 -9.66
N ALA A 110 7.25 -3.77 -9.76
CA ALA A 110 6.03 -3.30 -9.10
C ALA A 110 6.22 -3.19 -7.58
N HIS A 111 6.79 -4.24 -6.96
CA HIS A 111 7.05 -4.30 -5.52
C HIS A 111 8.01 -3.21 -5.04
N SER A 112 8.95 -2.75 -5.88
CA SER A 112 9.96 -1.76 -5.49
C SER A 112 9.41 -0.37 -5.10
N THR A 113 8.14 -0.10 -5.41
CA THR A 113 7.46 1.15 -5.03
C THR A 113 6.78 1.10 -3.68
N LYS A 114 6.64 -0.10 -3.09
CA LYS A 114 6.01 -0.28 -1.78
C LYS A 114 6.79 0.52 -0.72
N GLY A 115 6.08 1.40 -0.02
CA GLY A 115 6.66 2.25 1.02
C GLY A 115 7.16 3.62 0.56
N GLU A 116 7.46 3.79 -0.72
CA GLU A 116 7.82 5.10 -1.26
C GLU A 116 6.58 6.00 -1.39
N VAL A 117 5.43 5.41 -1.73
CA VAL A 117 4.15 6.09 -1.91
C VAL A 117 3.03 5.38 -1.13
N ALA A 118 1.88 6.06 -0.99
CA ALA A 118 0.70 5.47 -0.37
C ALA A 118 0.26 4.21 -1.13
N PRO A 119 -0.26 3.17 -0.45
CA PRO A 119 -0.76 1.96 -1.11
C PRO A 119 -1.70 2.25 -2.28
N PHE A 120 -1.45 1.59 -3.40
CA PHE A 120 -2.22 1.67 -4.62
C PHE A 120 -1.99 0.37 -5.43
N PRO A 121 -2.79 0.08 -6.47
CA PRO A 121 -2.51 -1.05 -7.35
C PRO A 121 -1.11 -0.95 -7.96
N PHE A 122 -0.23 -1.91 -7.63
CA PHE A 122 1.16 -1.92 -8.03
C PHE A 122 1.32 -2.59 -9.39
N ALA A 123 1.83 -1.83 -10.36
CA ALA A 123 2.06 -2.29 -11.73
C ALA A 123 3.52 -2.14 -12.12
N GLY A 124 4.07 -3.19 -12.73
CA GLY A 124 5.43 -3.27 -13.24
C GLY A 124 5.40 -3.88 -14.63
N CYS A 125 6.32 -3.42 -15.49
CA CYS A 125 6.34 -3.78 -16.90
C CYS A 125 7.76 -4.03 -17.40
N VAL A 126 7.93 -5.11 -18.17
CA VAL A 126 9.15 -5.42 -18.92
C VAL A 126 8.82 -5.53 -20.39
N LEU A 127 9.55 -4.79 -21.24
CA LEU A 127 9.45 -4.92 -22.70
C LEU A 127 10.62 -5.73 -23.22
N VAL A 128 10.31 -6.83 -23.93
CA VAL A 128 11.28 -7.68 -24.61
C VAL A 128 11.07 -7.57 -26.11
N SER A 129 12.11 -7.22 -26.87
CA SER A 129 11.99 -7.12 -28.32
C SER A 129 11.84 -8.50 -28.97
N ARG A 130 11.41 -8.53 -30.25
CA ARG A 130 11.33 -9.77 -31.06
C ARG A 130 12.63 -10.58 -31.10
N LYS A 131 13.79 -9.95 -30.85
CA LYS A 131 15.11 -10.60 -30.77
C LYS A 131 15.42 -11.18 -29.40
N GLY A 132 14.45 -11.19 -28.47
CA GLY A 132 14.62 -11.67 -27.10
C GLY A 132 15.54 -10.80 -26.25
N LYS A 133 15.59 -9.48 -26.46
CA LYS A 133 16.38 -8.56 -25.62
C LYS A 133 15.44 -7.67 -24.82
N VAL A 134 15.69 -7.53 -23.53
CA VAL A 134 15.01 -6.52 -22.68
C VAL A 134 15.36 -5.12 -23.19
N LYS A 135 14.35 -4.26 -23.28
CA LYS A 135 14.44 -2.90 -23.84
C LYS A 135 13.94 -1.83 -22.88
N ALA A 136 13.01 -2.19 -22.02
CA ALA A 136 12.53 -1.32 -20.96
C ALA A 136 12.16 -2.17 -19.75
N GLU A 137 12.39 -1.59 -18.58
CA GLU A 137 12.02 -2.11 -17.26
C GLU A 137 11.49 -0.89 -16.50
N THR A 138 10.24 -0.95 -16.07
CA THR A 138 9.58 0.19 -15.46
C THR A 138 8.43 -0.26 -14.56
N PHE A 139 7.88 0.68 -13.82
CA PHE A 139 6.78 0.51 -12.88
C PHE A 139 5.96 1.80 -12.84
N GLN A 140 4.71 1.67 -12.42
CA GLN A 140 3.90 2.83 -12.08
C GLN A 140 4.38 3.37 -10.73
N HIS A 141 4.70 4.66 -10.65
CA HIS A 141 5.33 5.22 -9.44
C HIS A 141 4.34 5.43 -8.30
N ALA A 142 3.18 6.01 -8.61
CA ALA A 142 2.11 6.27 -7.66
C ALA A 142 0.74 6.16 -8.35
N SER A 143 -0.33 6.21 -7.57
CA SER A 143 -1.66 6.25 -8.15
C SER A 143 -1.85 7.44 -9.08
N GLY A 144 -2.60 7.24 -10.17
CA GLY A 144 -2.84 8.26 -11.20
C GLY A 144 -1.64 8.58 -12.10
N THR A 145 -0.41 8.22 -11.73
CA THR A 145 0.78 8.44 -12.59
C THR A 145 0.76 7.58 -13.85
N THR A 146 1.62 7.90 -14.82
CA THR A 146 1.69 7.20 -16.11
C THR A 146 1.81 5.67 -15.91
N PRO A 147 0.96 4.86 -16.55
CA PRO A 147 1.00 3.40 -16.43
C PRO A 147 2.35 2.80 -16.86
N ALA A 148 2.73 1.68 -16.25
CA ALA A 148 4.04 1.05 -16.47
C ALA A 148 4.25 0.64 -17.94
N GLU A 149 3.23 0.11 -18.58
CA GLU A 149 3.23 -0.27 -19.99
C GLU A 149 3.49 0.93 -20.92
N ILE A 150 2.86 2.08 -20.66
CA ILE A 150 3.07 3.29 -21.46
C ILE A 150 4.48 3.83 -21.27
N GLN A 151 4.99 3.82 -20.03
CA GLN A 151 6.38 4.16 -19.78
C GLN A 151 7.34 3.22 -20.51
N ALA A 152 7.05 1.91 -20.55
CA ALA A 152 7.90 0.93 -21.21
C ALA A 152 7.99 1.19 -22.72
N LEU A 153 6.86 1.53 -23.34
CA LEU A 153 6.78 1.93 -24.74
C LEU A 153 7.53 3.22 -25.03
N ALA A 154 7.49 4.21 -24.12
CA ALA A 154 8.21 5.47 -24.28
C ALA A 154 9.74 5.32 -24.11
N ILE A 155 10.18 4.46 -23.18
CA ILE A 155 11.60 4.14 -22.95
C ILE A 155 12.18 3.38 -24.15
N ALA A 156 11.39 2.47 -24.73
CA ALA A 156 11.81 1.70 -25.88
C ALA A 156 11.68 2.50 -27.20
N ALA A 157 12.69 2.43 -28.07
CA ALA A 157 12.57 3.00 -29.41
C ALA A 157 11.43 2.28 -30.19
N PRO A 158 10.67 2.94 -31.08
CA PRO A 158 9.52 2.33 -31.78
C PRO A 158 9.84 1.01 -32.50
N LYS A 159 11.05 0.89 -33.08
CA LYS A 159 11.54 -0.35 -33.73
C LYS A 159 11.71 -1.52 -32.77
N ALA A 160 11.91 -1.25 -31.48
CA ALA A 160 12.12 -2.25 -30.44
C ALA A 160 10.80 -2.79 -29.89
N CYS A 161 9.73 -1.99 -29.93
CA CYS A 161 8.37 -2.38 -29.56
C CYS A 161 7.75 -3.31 -30.61
N LYS A 162 7.94 -2.98 -31.90
CA LYS A 162 7.31 -3.72 -33.00
C LYS A 162 7.66 -5.22 -32.99
N GLY A 163 6.65 -6.06 -32.86
CA GLY A 163 6.77 -7.52 -32.77
C GLY A 163 7.36 -8.03 -31.46
N GLY A 164 7.52 -7.17 -30.45
CA GLY A 164 7.99 -7.53 -29.11
C GLY A 164 6.88 -8.08 -28.22
N THR A 165 7.28 -8.44 -27.00
CA THR A 165 6.43 -8.94 -25.92
C THR A 165 6.50 -8.00 -24.72
N LEU A 166 5.33 -7.64 -24.17
CA LEU A 166 5.23 -6.98 -22.88
C LEU A 166 4.90 -8.00 -21.80
N TYR A 167 5.56 -7.86 -20.65
CA TYR A 167 5.30 -8.65 -19.44
C TYR A 167 4.81 -7.71 -18.34
N LEU A 168 3.61 -7.95 -17.84
CA LEU A 168 2.96 -7.14 -16.81
C LEU A 168 2.58 -8.03 -15.64
N ASN A 169 2.87 -7.61 -14.40
CA ASN A 169 2.46 -8.39 -13.23
C ASN A 169 0.93 -8.42 -13.07
N MET A 170 0.21 -7.40 -13.54
CA MET A 170 -1.24 -7.27 -13.46
C MET A 170 -1.79 -6.69 -14.77
N GLU A 171 -3.00 -7.10 -15.17
CA GLU A 171 -3.73 -6.56 -16.32
C GLU A 171 -3.91 -5.03 -16.19
N PRO A 172 -3.57 -4.26 -17.24
CA PRO A 172 -3.70 -2.81 -17.22
C PRO A 172 -5.17 -2.38 -17.15
N ALA A 173 -5.42 -1.19 -16.65
CA ALA A 173 -6.77 -0.66 -16.62
C ALA A 173 -7.27 -0.37 -18.06
N HIS A 174 -8.50 -0.77 -18.37
CA HIS A 174 -9.17 -0.42 -19.61
C HIS A 174 -10.67 -0.23 -19.37
N ALA A 175 -11.08 1.03 -19.31
CA ALA A 175 -12.46 1.48 -19.18
C ALA A 175 -12.57 2.91 -19.74
N LEU A 176 -13.76 3.50 -19.67
CA LEU A 176 -14.02 4.83 -20.17
C LEU A 176 -13.04 5.86 -19.59
N GLY A 177 -12.25 6.48 -20.46
CA GLY A 177 -11.22 7.46 -20.12
C GLY A 177 -9.84 6.85 -19.79
N GLN A 178 -9.73 5.53 -19.70
CA GLN A 178 -8.51 4.77 -19.39
C GLN A 178 -8.09 3.87 -20.56
N GLU A 179 -8.32 4.28 -21.80
CA GLU A 179 -8.04 3.46 -22.99
C GLU A 179 -6.58 3.53 -23.45
N ALA A 180 -5.82 4.53 -22.99
CA ALA A 180 -4.49 4.87 -23.46
C ALA A 180 -3.52 3.68 -23.47
N SER A 181 -3.58 2.80 -22.46
CA SER A 181 -2.73 1.61 -22.37
C SER A 181 -2.93 0.65 -23.54
N VAL A 182 -4.19 0.31 -23.85
CA VAL A 182 -4.51 -0.60 -24.96
C VAL A 182 -4.17 0.05 -26.30
N GLU A 183 -4.57 1.31 -26.50
CA GLU A 183 -4.28 2.06 -27.72
C GLU A 183 -2.77 2.20 -27.97
N GLY A 184 -2.00 2.53 -26.92
CA GLY A 184 -0.56 2.67 -26.98
C GLY A 184 0.16 1.36 -27.32
N ILE A 185 -0.24 0.25 -26.69
CA ILE A 185 0.32 -1.08 -26.95
C ILE A 185 0.06 -1.49 -28.42
N ALA A 186 -1.18 -1.33 -28.89
CA ALA A 186 -1.57 -1.65 -30.26
C ALA A 186 -0.81 -0.77 -31.27
N ALA A 187 -0.78 0.55 -31.05
CA ALA A 187 -0.10 1.50 -31.94
C ALA A 187 1.42 1.28 -32.01
N ALA A 188 2.03 0.82 -30.91
CA ALA A 188 3.45 0.46 -30.88
C ALA A 188 3.77 -0.83 -31.66
N GLY A 189 2.75 -1.59 -32.10
CA GLY A 189 2.89 -2.82 -32.84
C GLY A 189 3.45 -3.97 -32.01
N VAL A 190 3.19 -3.98 -30.69
CA VAL A 190 3.51 -5.10 -29.80
C VAL A 190 2.75 -6.34 -30.29
N ALA A 191 3.42 -7.49 -30.37
CA ALA A 191 2.78 -8.72 -30.87
C ALA A 191 2.11 -9.52 -29.76
N ARG A 192 2.66 -9.48 -28.54
CA ARG A 192 2.21 -10.30 -27.41
C ARG A 192 2.26 -9.53 -26.09
N VAL A 193 1.27 -9.75 -25.25
CA VAL A 193 1.22 -9.28 -23.87
C VAL A 193 1.03 -10.50 -22.96
N VAL A 194 1.87 -10.60 -21.93
CA VAL A 194 1.84 -11.69 -20.95
C VAL A 194 1.55 -11.07 -19.59
N LEU A 195 0.46 -11.52 -18.96
CA LEU A 195 -0.06 -11.00 -17.71
C LEU A 195 0.16 -12.00 -16.58
N GLY A 196 0.61 -11.54 -15.42
CA GLY A 196 0.69 -12.35 -14.21
C GLY A 196 -0.68 -12.62 -13.59
N MET A 197 -1.46 -11.56 -13.38
CA MET A 197 -2.83 -11.67 -12.89
C MET A 197 -3.80 -10.78 -13.70
N ALA A 198 -5.06 -11.21 -13.81
CA ALA A 198 -6.15 -10.38 -14.32
C ALA A 198 -6.39 -9.19 -13.37
N ASN A 199 -7.04 -8.13 -13.85
CA ASN A 199 -7.38 -7.02 -12.99
C ASN A 199 -8.50 -7.48 -12.04
N PRO A 200 -8.32 -7.43 -10.71
CA PRO A 200 -9.35 -7.94 -9.81
C PRO A 200 -10.55 -7.00 -9.69
N GLN A 201 -10.47 -5.76 -10.18
CA GLN A 201 -11.59 -4.83 -10.11
C GLN A 201 -12.67 -5.24 -11.12
N PRO A 202 -13.93 -5.50 -10.71
CA PRO A 202 -14.95 -6.04 -11.62
C PRO A 202 -15.23 -5.19 -12.86
N HIS A 203 -15.06 -3.87 -12.77
CA HIS A 203 -15.27 -2.96 -13.89
C HIS A 203 -14.08 -2.88 -14.88
N LEU A 204 -12.95 -3.53 -14.58
CA LEU A 204 -11.74 -3.58 -15.41
C LEU A 204 -11.38 -5.01 -15.83
N GLN A 205 -11.75 -6.02 -15.04
CA GLN A 205 -11.40 -7.43 -15.23
C GLN A 205 -11.66 -7.90 -16.66
N GLY A 206 -10.62 -8.36 -17.35
CA GLY A 206 -10.68 -8.93 -18.70
C GLY A 206 -10.91 -7.91 -19.83
N LYS A 207 -11.22 -6.65 -19.54
CA LYS A 207 -11.53 -5.65 -20.58
C LYS A 207 -10.32 -5.27 -21.41
N ALA A 208 -9.16 -5.09 -20.79
CA ALA A 208 -7.94 -4.78 -21.51
C ALA A 208 -7.50 -5.98 -22.35
N THR A 209 -7.63 -7.19 -21.78
CA THR A 209 -7.36 -8.45 -22.48
C THR A 209 -8.22 -8.59 -23.74
N ALA A 210 -9.53 -8.34 -23.64
CA ALA A 210 -10.45 -8.39 -24.78
C ALA A 210 -10.07 -7.35 -25.86
N ALA A 211 -9.91 -6.08 -25.47
CA ALA A 211 -9.61 -5.00 -26.40
C ALA A 211 -8.24 -5.16 -27.10
N LEU A 212 -7.22 -5.68 -26.40
CA LEU A 212 -5.93 -6.00 -27.01
C LEU A 212 -6.03 -7.13 -28.04
N ARG A 213 -6.82 -8.17 -27.75
CA ARG A 213 -7.07 -9.27 -28.68
C ARG A 213 -7.81 -8.80 -29.93
N GLU A 214 -8.81 -7.94 -29.78
CA GLU A 214 -9.52 -7.28 -30.90
C GLU A 214 -8.57 -6.43 -31.75
N ALA A 215 -7.59 -5.77 -31.12
CA ALA A 215 -6.53 -5.04 -31.81
C ALA A 215 -5.44 -5.94 -32.45
N GLY A 216 -5.60 -7.27 -32.39
CA GLY A 216 -4.69 -8.25 -32.99
C GLY A 216 -3.44 -8.56 -32.16
N VAL A 217 -3.42 -8.21 -30.88
CA VAL A 217 -2.33 -8.53 -29.95
C VAL A 217 -2.63 -9.86 -29.26
N GLN A 218 -1.67 -10.80 -29.25
CA GLN A 218 -1.81 -12.03 -28.47
C GLN A 218 -1.77 -11.69 -26.97
N VAL A 219 -2.71 -12.20 -26.17
CA VAL A 219 -2.72 -11.97 -24.72
C VAL A 219 -2.88 -13.28 -23.96
N ASP A 220 -1.91 -13.56 -23.09
CA ASP A 220 -1.90 -14.73 -22.20
C ASP A 220 -1.89 -14.26 -20.74
N CYS A 221 -2.78 -14.79 -19.90
CA CYS A 221 -2.93 -14.41 -18.50
C CYS A 221 -2.73 -15.61 -17.57
N LEU A 222 -1.70 -15.55 -16.73
CA LEU A 222 -1.31 -16.68 -15.89
C LEU A 222 -2.37 -17.01 -14.84
N SER A 223 -2.98 -16.00 -14.19
CA SER A 223 -4.06 -16.26 -13.25
C SER A 223 -5.31 -16.84 -13.90
N ALA A 224 -5.62 -16.46 -15.16
CA ALA A 224 -6.78 -17.01 -15.86
C ALA A 224 -6.62 -18.50 -16.14
N LEU A 225 -5.39 -18.95 -16.44
CA LEU A 225 -5.07 -20.35 -16.62
C LEU A 225 -5.04 -21.12 -15.28
N VAL A 226 -4.39 -20.54 -14.27
CA VAL A 226 -4.14 -21.23 -13.00
C VAL A 226 -5.33 -21.21 -12.06
N LEU A 227 -6.16 -20.16 -12.07
CA LEU A 227 -7.34 -20.01 -11.19
C LEU A 227 -8.67 -20.29 -11.92
N ASN A 228 -8.62 -20.81 -13.15
CA ASN A 228 -9.73 -20.81 -14.11
C ASN A 228 -11.08 -21.24 -13.50
N PRO A 229 -12.08 -20.34 -13.40
CA PRO A 229 -13.42 -20.68 -12.93
C PRO A 229 -14.31 -21.34 -14.01
N GLU A 230 -13.93 -21.32 -15.29
CA GLU A 230 -14.77 -21.83 -16.41
C GLU A 230 -14.69 -23.35 -16.62
N LEU A 231 -13.96 -24.10 -15.78
CA LEU A 231 -14.02 -25.58 -15.72
C LEU A 231 -15.28 -26.07 -14.98
N GLU A 232 -16.43 -25.45 -15.24
CA GLU A 232 -17.75 -25.83 -14.72
C GLU A 232 -18.48 -26.87 -15.60
N GLU A 233 -17.87 -27.40 -16.67
CA GLU A 233 -18.49 -28.51 -17.43
C GLU A 233 -18.28 -29.87 -16.76
N GLU A 234 -19.42 -30.46 -16.37
CA GLU A 234 -19.67 -31.86 -15.99
C GLU A 234 -18.58 -32.56 -15.16
N GLY A 235 -18.31 -32.02 -13.96
CA GLY A 235 -17.64 -32.75 -12.87
C GLY A 235 -16.27 -32.22 -12.44
N ALA A 236 -15.84 -31.05 -12.90
CA ALA A 236 -14.54 -30.45 -12.61
C ALA A 236 -14.58 -29.32 -11.54
N ALA A 237 -13.41 -29.01 -10.97
CA ALA A 237 -13.20 -28.45 -9.64
C ALA A 237 -13.53 -26.94 -9.47
N SER A 238 -14.13 -26.57 -8.34
CA SER A 238 -14.39 -25.17 -7.94
C SER A 238 -13.11 -24.32 -7.86
N ALA A 239 -13.21 -22.99 -8.07
CA ALA A 239 -12.14 -22.03 -7.82
C ALA A 239 -11.54 -22.12 -6.38
N VAL A 240 -12.29 -22.68 -5.41
CA VAL A 240 -11.79 -23.02 -4.06
C VAL A 240 -10.86 -24.23 -4.11
N ALA A 241 -11.22 -25.28 -4.85
CA ALA A 241 -10.39 -26.48 -4.99
C ALA A 241 -9.07 -26.19 -5.72
N VAL A 242 -9.08 -25.25 -6.66
CA VAL A 242 -7.87 -24.74 -7.33
C VAL A 242 -6.98 -23.96 -6.35
N ALA A 243 -7.57 -23.11 -5.50
CA ALA A 243 -6.82 -22.40 -4.45
C ALA A 243 -6.24 -23.35 -3.40
N ASP A 244 -6.96 -24.41 -3.03
CA ASP A 244 -6.49 -25.48 -2.15
C ASP A 244 -5.33 -26.27 -2.76
N ARG A 245 -5.42 -26.60 -4.05
CA ARG A 245 -4.32 -27.26 -4.79
C ARG A 245 -3.09 -26.36 -4.86
N ALA A 246 -3.24 -25.08 -5.20
CA ALA A 246 -2.15 -24.13 -5.22
C ALA A 246 -1.49 -23.98 -3.84
N LEU A 247 -2.30 -23.97 -2.77
CA LEU A 247 -1.81 -23.95 -1.39
C LEU A 247 -1.08 -25.25 -1.02
N ALA A 248 -1.61 -26.41 -1.40
CA ALA A 248 -0.98 -27.71 -1.17
C ALA A 248 0.37 -27.82 -1.88
N LEU A 249 0.43 -27.47 -3.16
CA LEU A 249 1.67 -27.44 -3.93
C LEU A 249 2.68 -26.45 -3.33
N SER A 250 2.23 -25.26 -2.92
CA SER A 250 3.09 -24.30 -2.23
C SER A 250 3.68 -24.84 -0.92
N ARG A 251 2.94 -25.69 -0.18
CA ARG A 251 3.43 -26.35 1.04
C ARG A 251 4.44 -27.46 0.74
N GLU A 252 4.21 -28.26 -0.29
CA GLU A 252 5.15 -29.29 -0.74
C GLU A 252 6.47 -28.69 -1.23
N MET A 253 6.41 -27.52 -1.88
CA MET A 253 7.58 -26.78 -2.37
C MET A 253 8.43 -26.15 -1.26
N ALA A 254 7.87 -25.89 -0.06
CA ALA A 254 8.60 -25.31 1.05
C ALA A 254 9.74 -26.21 1.60
N GLY A 255 9.80 -27.48 1.16
CA GLY A 255 10.82 -28.45 1.57
C GLY A 255 11.61 -29.14 0.44
N ALA A 256 11.31 -28.86 -0.84
CA ALA A 256 11.93 -29.55 -1.97
C ALA A 256 12.17 -28.61 -3.18
N VAL A 257 13.30 -28.80 -3.88
CA VAL A 257 13.55 -28.16 -5.18
C VAL A 257 12.70 -28.87 -6.24
N VAL A 258 11.52 -28.32 -6.53
CA VAL A 258 10.64 -28.82 -7.60
C VAL A 258 10.96 -28.03 -8.87
N ASP A 259 11.62 -28.67 -9.84
CA ASP A 259 12.01 -28.05 -11.12
C ASP A 259 10.97 -28.34 -12.23
N THR A 260 9.71 -28.03 -11.97
CA THR A 260 8.63 -28.13 -12.96
C THR A 260 8.17 -26.75 -13.42
N LEU A 261 7.61 -26.67 -14.64
CA LEU A 261 7.03 -25.43 -15.15
C LEU A 261 5.82 -25.00 -14.33
N GLU A 262 5.00 -25.95 -13.86
CA GLU A 262 3.85 -25.72 -12.97
C GLU A 262 4.29 -25.07 -11.64
N ALA A 263 5.35 -25.58 -11.02
CA ALA A 263 5.91 -24.99 -9.80
C ALA A 263 6.42 -23.56 -10.03
N ASP A 264 7.15 -23.34 -11.13
CA ASP A 264 7.60 -22.00 -11.53
C ASP A 264 6.41 -21.05 -11.77
N ALA A 265 5.33 -21.54 -12.38
CA ALA A 265 4.11 -20.78 -12.67
C ALA A 265 3.37 -20.39 -11.39
N LEU A 266 3.15 -21.33 -10.47
CA LEU A 266 2.52 -21.08 -9.18
C LEU A 266 3.31 -20.09 -8.34
N TRP A 267 4.64 -20.22 -8.29
CA TRP A 267 5.50 -19.27 -7.58
C TRP A 267 5.42 -17.86 -8.19
N THR A 268 5.43 -17.78 -9.52
CA THR A 268 5.33 -16.52 -10.25
C THR A 268 3.97 -15.86 -10.02
N LEU A 269 2.89 -16.63 -10.08
CA LEU A 269 1.55 -16.14 -9.78
C LEU A 269 1.43 -15.68 -8.33
N LYS A 270 1.92 -16.46 -7.36
CA LYS A 270 1.92 -16.09 -5.93
C LYS A 270 2.58 -14.73 -5.72
N GLY A 271 3.74 -14.49 -6.33
CA GLY A 271 4.41 -13.20 -6.27
C GLY A 271 3.57 -12.05 -6.85
N CYS A 272 2.91 -12.27 -8.00
CA CYS A 272 2.02 -11.27 -8.60
C CYS A 272 0.84 -10.94 -7.69
N LEU A 273 0.21 -11.96 -7.09
CA LEU A 273 -0.91 -11.80 -6.16
C LEU A 273 -0.47 -11.12 -4.85
N GLU A 274 0.65 -11.51 -4.24
CA GLU A 274 1.19 -10.89 -3.02
C GLU A 274 1.61 -9.44 -3.24
N THR A 275 2.06 -9.10 -4.45
CA THR A 275 2.38 -7.72 -4.81
C THR A 275 1.13 -6.84 -4.74
N ASN A 276 -0.05 -7.37 -5.06
CA ASN A 276 -1.34 -6.66 -5.02
C ASN A 276 -2.32 -7.24 -3.98
N GLU A 277 -1.81 -7.83 -2.89
CA GLU A 277 -2.62 -8.53 -1.89
C GLU A 277 -3.69 -7.60 -1.27
N ASP A 278 -3.33 -6.35 -1.07
CA ASP A 278 -4.16 -5.30 -0.51
C ASP A 278 -5.32 -4.91 -1.43
N LEU A 279 -5.08 -4.86 -2.75
CA LEU A 279 -6.14 -4.68 -3.75
C LEU A 279 -7.08 -5.90 -3.80
N LEU A 280 -6.51 -7.11 -3.86
CA LEU A 280 -7.27 -8.34 -3.91
C LEU A 280 -8.19 -8.46 -2.69
N HIS A 281 -7.67 -8.18 -1.50
CA HIS A 281 -8.44 -8.17 -0.27
C HIS A 281 -9.56 -7.12 -0.29
N CYS A 282 -9.28 -5.91 -0.79
CA CYS A 282 -10.29 -4.86 -0.93
C CYS A 282 -11.45 -5.29 -1.84
N VAL A 283 -11.18 -5.99 -2.94
CA VAL A 283 -12.22 -6.52 -3.83
C VAL A 283 -12.97 -7.67 -3.15
N ALA A 284 -12.22 -8.63 -2.60
CA ALA A 284 -12.78 -9.84 -1.98
C ALA A 284 -13.63 -9.55 -0.75
N LYS A 285 -13.28 -8.55 0.06
CA LYS A 285 -13.90 -8.31 1.38
C LYS A 285 -14.57 -6.94 1.54
N ALA A 286 -14.42 -6.03 0.57
CA ALA A 286 -14.86 -4.63 0.69
C ALA A 286 -14.30 -3.96 1.98
N ARG A 287 -13.07 -4.33 2.36
CA ARG A 287 -12.36 -3.88 3.56
C ARG A 287 -10.85 -3.85 3.30
N PRO A 288 -10.08 -2.96 3.96
CA PRO A 288 -8.63 -3.00 3.84
C PRO A 288 -8.08 -4.30 4.42
N LEU A 289 -6.93 -4.72 3.90
CA LEU A 289 -6.14 -5.77 4.51
C LEU A 289 -5.59 -5.30 5.86
N CYS A 290 -5.99 -5.97 6.93
CA CYS A 290 -5.50 -5.68 8.28
C CYS A 290 -4.42 -6.70 8.69
N VAL A 291 -3.21 -6.18 8.92
CA VAL A 291 -2.05 -6.96 9.34
C VAL A 291 -1.77 -6.68 10.82
N LEU A 292 -1.88 -7.70 11.67
CA LEU A 292 -1.48 -7.61 13.07
C LEU A 292 0.00 -7.89 13.22
N LYS A 293 0.75 -6.88 13.64
CA LYS A 293 2.17 -6.99 13.93
C LYS A 293 2.41 -6.99 15.44
N TYR A 294 3.22 -7.93 15.89
CA TYR A 294 3.70 -7.98 17.27
C TYR A 294 5.12 -8.55 17.33
N ALA A 295 5.82 -8.22 18.43
CA ALA A 295 7.13 -8.78 18.74
C ALA A 295 7.05 -9.46 20.11
N MET A 296 7.59 -10.67 20.20
CA MET A 296 7.57 -11.47 21.43
C MET A 296 8.91 -12.16 21.67
N THR A 297 9.13 -12.55 22.91
CA THR A 297 10.15 -13.52 23.31
C THR A 297 9.75 -14.93 22.82
N ILE A 298 10.67 -15.90 22.83
CA ILE A 298 10.38 -17.27 22.35
C ILE A 298 9.35 -18.01 23.22
N ASP A 299 9.21 -17.58 24.48
CA ASP A 299 8.18 -18.01 25.43
C ASP A 299 6.90 -17.14 25.36
N GLY A 300 6.74 -16.32 24.32
CA GLY A 300 5.46 -15.69 23.96
C GLY A 300 5.10 -14.43 24.74
N LYS A 301 6.06 -13.68 25.28
CA LYS A 301 5.81 -12.46 26.07
C LYS A 301 6.15 -11.18 25.32
N THR A 302 5.34 -10.14 25.48
CA THR A 302 5.53 -8.81 24.86
C THR A 302 6.10 -7.76 25.82
N ALA A 303 6.20 -8.08 27.11
CA ALA A 303 6.88 -7.27 28.13
C ALA A 303 7.18 -8.16 29.36
N SER A 304 7.97 -7.65 30.29
CA SER A 304 8.06 -8.22 31.65
C SER A 304 6.77 -8.01 32.44
N VAL A 305 6.65 -8.65 33.60
CA VAL A 305 5.57 -8.40 34.59
C VAL A 305 5.53 -6.93 35.06
N SER A 306 6.65 -6.20 34.98
CA SER A 306 6.72 -4.78 35.32
C SER A 306 6.29 -3.86 34.16
N GLY A 307 5.90 -4.41 33.01
CA GLY A 307 5.59 -3.66 31.80
C GLY A 307 6.83 -3.21 31.01
N HIS A 308 8.04 -3.60 31.41
CA HIS A 308 9.25 -3.26 30.67
C HIS A 308 9.33 -4.07 29.38
N SER A 309 9.17 -3.39 28.24
CA SER A 309 9.08 -3.99 26.90
C SER A 309 10.21 -3.53 25.96
N ALA A 310 11.13 -2.71 26.45
CA ALA A 310 12.16 -2.11 25.61
C ALA A 310 13.09 -3.19 25.00
N TRP A 311 13.16 -3.18 23.67
CA TRP A 311 14.10 -3.96 22.86
C TRP A 311 13.97 -5.48 22.95
N ILE A 312 12.74 -6.00 22.86
CA ILE A 312 12.50 -7.43 22.63
C ILE A 312 13.11 -7.85 21.30
N SER A 313 12.63 -7.29 20.18
CA SER A 313 13.18 -7.55 18.84
C SER A 313 14.43 -6.72 18.57
N GLY A 314 15.35 -7.23 17.76
CA GLY A 314 16.60 -6.61 17.34
C GLY A 314 16.45 -5.35 16.49
N THR A 315 17.58 -4.70 16.17
CA THR A 315 17.63 -3.49 15.32
C THR A 315 17.10 -3.74 13.92
N ASP A 316 17.48 -4.87 13.32
CA ASP A 316 17.14 -5.22 11.93
C ASP A 316 15.65 -5.54 11.81
N SER A 317 15.08 -6.26 12.78
CA SER A 317 13.64 -6.48 12.91
C SER A 317 12.86 -5.16 13.01
N ARG A 318 13.34 -4.20 13.80
CA ARG A 318 12.71 -2.88 13.88
C ARG A 318 12.84 -2.11 12.56
N LYS A 319 13.95 -2.26 11.83
CA LYS A 319 14.10 -1.70 10.47
C LYS A 319 12.99 -2.22 9.55
N ARG A 320 12.76 -3.54 9.56
CA ARG A 320 11.66 -4.15 8.79
C ARG A 320 10.28 -3.60 9.18
N VAL A 321 10.03 -3.33 10.46
CA VAL A 321 8.78 -2.68 10.90
C VAL A 321 8.64 -1.28 10.31
N TYR A 322 9.71 -0.50 10.20
CA TYR A 322 9.64 0.82 9.56
C TYR A 322 9.33 0.74 8.07
N GLU A 323 9.91 -0.24 7.38
CA GLU A 323 9.59 -0.54 5.97
C GLU A 323 8.09 -0.88 5.86
N GLN A 324 7.58 -1.78 6.71
CA GLN A 324 6.16 -2.16 6.69
C GLN A 324 5.19 -1.02 7.04
N ARG A 325 5.56 -0.08 7.92
CA ARG A 325 4.75 1.12 8.17
C ARG A 325 4.60 1.98 6.92
N ALA A 326 5.66 2.06 6.11
CA ALA A 326 5.64 2.83 4.88
C ALA A 326 4.65 2.23 3.88
N GLU A 327 4.55 0.90 3.84
CA GLU A 327 3.64 0.15 2.98
C GLU A 327 2.16 0.18 3.41
N CYS A 328 1.81 0.86 4.50
CA CYS A 328 0.45 0.88 5.03
C CYS A 328 -0.14 2.27 4.95
N ASP A 329 -1.45 2.37 4.71
CA ASP A 329 -2.16 3.65 4.75
C ASP A 329 -2.26 4.21 6.16
N CYS A 330 -2.37 3.32 7.15
CA CYS A 330 -2.44 3.70 8.55
C CYS A 330 -1.86 2.65 9.51
N VAL A 331 -1.46 3.13 10.69
CA VAL A 331 -1.02 2.31 11.82
C VAL A 331 -1.99 2.50 12.97
N VAL A 332 -2.60 1.41 13.44
CA VAL A 332 -3.60 1.38 14.51
C VAL A 332 -2.96 0.96 15.83
N VAL A 333 -3.21 1.73 16.89
CA VAL A 333 -2.86 1.42 18.27
C VAL A 333 -4.03 1.66 19.22
N GLY A 334 -3.97 1.06 20.41
CA GLY A 334 -4.91 1.34 21.49
C GLY A 334 -4.43 2.49 22.37
N GLY A 335 -5.34 3.12 23.12
CA GLY A 335 -4.99 4.21 24.04
C GLY A 335 -3.93 3.85 25.10
N GLU A 336 -3.84 2.58 25.52
CA GLU A 336 -2.79 2.13 26.46
C GLU A 336 -1.40 2.29 25.85
N THR A 337 -1.18 1.80 24.63
CA THR A 337 0.09 1.97 23.90
C THR A 337 0.53 3.44 23.82
N VAL A 338 -0.42 4.36 23.63
CA VAL A 338 -0.12 5.80 23.62
C VAL A 338 0.40 6.29 24.97
N ARG A 339 -0.22 5.84 26.07
CA ARG A 339 0.17 6.22 27.44
C ARG A 339 1.48 5.59 27.87
N SER A 340 1.71 4.32 27.55
CA SER A 340 2.89 3.57 28.00
C SER A 340 4.13 3.92 27.18
N ASP A 341 3.98 4.04 25.86
CA ASP A 341 5.14 4.09 24.95
C ASP A 341 5.37 5.46 24.30
N ASN A 342 4.37 6.36 24.33
CA ASN A 342 4.35 7.63 23.58
C ASN A 342 4.97 7.49 22.17
N PRO A 343 4.47 6.57 21.33
CA PRO A 343 5.17 6.18 20.11
C PRO A 343 5.09 7.26 19.03
N LYS A 344 6.07 7.28 18.12
CA LYS A 344 6.01 8.15 16.93
C LYS A 344 5.12 7.58 15.82
N LEU A 345 5.15 6.25 15.66
CA LEU A 345 4.48 5.49 14.59
C LEU A 345 4.77 5.99 13.16
N THR A 346 5.92 6.63 12.96
CA THR A 346 6.39 7.08 11.65
C THR A 346 7.23 6.00 10.95
N THR A 347 7.51 6.24 9.67
CA THR A 347 8.64 5.65 8.97
C THR A 347 9.93 6.31 9.46
N ARG A 348 11.07 5.60 9.45
CA ARG A 348 12.38 6.20 9.85
C ARG A 348 13.05 6.96 8.71
N GLN A 349 12.50 6.90 7.51
CA GLN A 349 12.96 7.64 6.35
C GLN A 349 12.53 9.10 6.47
N GLN A 350 13.37 10.03 6.02
CA GLN A 350 13.01 11.46 5.93
C GLN A 350 12.09 11.75 4.74
N GLU A 351 12.05 10.83 3.77
CA GLU A 351 11.31 10.90 2.52
C GLU A 351 10.43 9.65 2.38
N GLY A 352 9.43 9.70 1.50
CA GLY A 352 8.51 8.59 1.25
C GLY A 352 7.13 8.73 1.91
N HIS A 353 6.37 7.63 1.93
CA HIS A 353 5.04 7.59 2.50
C HIS A 353 5.08 7.56 4.04
N VAL A 354 4.15 8.26 4.67
CA VAL A 354 3.99 8.26 6.12
C VAL A 354 2.53 7.88 6.43
N PRO A 355 2.29 6.79 7.17
CA PRO A 355 0.94 6.32 7.45
C PRO A 355 0.20 7.29 8.37
N THR A 356 -1.13 7.32 8.25
CA THR A 356 -1.99 7.94 9.26
C THR A 356 -1.87 7.18 10.58
N ARG A 357 -1.76 7.90 11.69
CA ARG A 357 -1.63 7.31 13.03
C ARG A 357 -3.01 7.26 13.67
N VAL A 358 -3.54 6.05 13.85
CA VAL A 358 -4.91 5.83 14.33
C VAL A 358 -4.88 5.33 15.76
N VAL A 359 -5.58 6.03 16.66
CA VAL A 359 -5.73 5.65 18.07
C VAL A 359 -7.17 5.27 18.33
N ILE A 360 -7.41 4.05 18.78
CA ILE A 360 -8.74 3.59 19.20
C ILE A 360 -8.85 3.71 20.72
N SER A 361 -9.83 4.47 21.21
CA SER A 361 -10.05 4.67 22.64
C SER A 361 -11.53 4.83 23.00
N ARG A 362 -12.08 3.88 23.76
CA ARG A 362 -13.46 3.96 24.29
C ARG A 362 -13.63 4.97 25.41
N THR A 363 -12.58 5.24 26.19
CA THR A 363 -12.67 6.10 27.38
C THR A 363 -12.17 7.52 27.13
N MET A 364 -11.55 7.77 25.97
CA MET A 364 -10.78 9.00 25.70
C MET A 364 -9.76 9.31 26.81
N ASN A 365 -9.29 8.33 27.58
CA ASN A 365 -8.21 8.52 28.54
C ASN A 365 -6.87 8.62 27.81
N LEU A 366 -6.68 9.68 27.03
CA LEU A 366 -5.50 9.93 26.22
C LEU A 366 -4.73 11.11 26.81
N PRO A 367 -3.40 11.16 26.65
CA PRO A 367 -2.63 12.37 26.94
C PRO A 367 -3.20 13.54 26.13
N LEU A 368 -3.44 14.68 26.77
CA LEU A 368 -3.82 15.94 26.10
C LEU A 368 -2.65 16.91 25.98
N ASP A 369 -1.46 16.49 26.45
CA ASP A 369 -0.23 17.25 26.34
C ASP A 369 0.21 17.36 24.86
N PRO A 370 0.42 18.58 24.34
CA PRO A 370 0.92 18.80 22.97
C PRO A 370 2.27 18.13 22.69
N THR A 371 3.04 17.75 23.71
CA THR A 371 4.33 17.05 23.55
C THR A 371 4.19 15.55 23.26
N CYS A 372 2.97 15.00 23.29
CA CYS A 372 2.73 13.63 22.85
C CYS A 372 3.06 13.49 21.36
N ASN A 373 3.91 12.52 21.02
CA ASN A 373 4.45 12.36 19.66
C ASN A 373 3.33 12.16 18.61
N LEU A 374 2.22 11.54 19.00
CA LEU A 374 1.09 11.31 18.11
C LEU A 374 0.28 12.57 17.81
N TRP A 375 0.40 13.65 18.58
CA TRP A 375 -0.36 14.88 18.35
C TRP A 375 0.40 15.91 17.51
N ASP A 376 1.67 15.64 17.18
CA ASP A 376 2.42 16.43 16.19
C ASP A 376 1.94 16.10 14.78
N THR A 377 0.88 16.78 14.32
CA THR A 377 0.28 16.58 13.00
C THR A 377 1.11 17.14 11.86
N GLY A 378 2.17 17.91 12.15
CA GLY A 378 3.16 18.33 11.15
C GLY A 378 4.05 17.18 10.68
N VAL A 379 4.26 16.17 11.54
CA VAL A 379 5.03 14.96 11.20
C VAL A 379 4.19 13.95 10.43
N ALA A 380 2.97 13.67 10.88
CA ALA A 380 2.06 12.73 10.23
C ALA A 380 0.60 12.99 10.63
N PRO A 381 -0.40 12.68 9.77
CA PRO A 381 -1.80 12.78 10.15
C PRO A 381 -2.13 11.89 11.35
N SER A 382 -3.00 12.38 12.23
CA SER A 382 -3.45 11.64 13.40
C SER A 382 -4.96 11.62 13.49
N LEU A 383 -5.49 10.42 13.77
CA LEU A 383 -6.91 10.13 13.87
C LEU A 383 -7.19 9.42 15.20
N VAL A 384 -8.11 9.95 15.97
CA VAL A 384 -8.64 9.33 17.19
C VAL A 384 -10.04 8.84 16.92
N ILE A 385 -10.28 7.57 17.20
CA ILE A 385 -11.59 6.93 17.06
C ILE A 385 -12.15 6.61 18.44
N THR A 386 -13.37 7.08 18.69
CA THR A 386 -14.04 6.96 19.98
C THR A 386 -15.57 6.81 19.83
N GLU A 387 -16.29 6.86 20.95
CA GLU A 387 -17.75 6.87 21.02
C GLU A 387 -18.30 8.28 21.25
N LYS A 388 -19.50 8.56 20.71
CA LYS A 388 -20.19 9.83 20.91
C LYS A 388 -20.48 10.04 22.40
N GLY A 389 -20.35 11.29 22.84
CA GLY A 389 -20.56 11.69 24.23
C GLY A 389 -19.40 11.39 25.19
N VAL A 390 -18.37 10.65 24.77
CA VAL A 390 -17.23 10.32 25.63
C VAL A 390 -16.25 11.50 25.73
N ARG A 391 -16.16 12.13 26.90
CA ARG A 391 -15.26 13.26 27.21
C ARG A 391 -15.18 14.32 26.09
N PRO A 392 -16.28 15.03 25.75
CA PRO A 392 -16.31 15.99 24.64
C PRO A 392 -15.23 17.09 24.75
N GLU A 393 -14.88 17.51 25.97
CA GLU A 393 -13.79 18.46 26.21
C GLU A 393 -12.42 17.93 25.77
N ALA A 394 -12.13 16.66 26.02
CA ALA A 394 -10.89 16.03 25.57
C ALA A 394 -10.85 15.88 24.05
N GLN A 395 -12.00 15.58 23.43
CA GLN A 395 -12.12 15.54 21.97
C GLN A 395 -11.79 16.92 21.36
N ARG A 396 -12.39 18.00 21.90
CA ARG A 396 -12.13 19.37 21.46
C ARG A 396 -10.67 19.77 21.63
N ALA A 397 -10.06 19.45 22.77
CA ALA A 397 -8.65 19.74 23.01
C ALA A 397 -7.73 19.08 21.97
N LEU A 398 -8.01 17.83 21.57
CA LEU A 398 -7.24 17.16 20.50
C LEU A 398 -7.50 17.78 19.13
N GLN A 399 -8.74 18.16 18.83
CA GLN A 399 -9.10 18.86 17.59
C GLN A 399 -8.39 20.22 17.47
N GLU A 400 -8.23 20.96 18.57
CA GLU A 400 -7.46 22.21 18.63
C GLU A 400 -5.97 21.99 18.34
N LEU A 401 -5.44 20.79 18.61
CA LEU A 401 -4.08 20.37 18.21
C LEU A 401 -4.00 19.88 16.77
N GLY A 402 -5.09 19.95 16.00
CA GLY A 402 -5.18 19.49 14.61
C GLY A 402 -5.44 17.98 14.45
N VAL A 403 -5.67 17.26 15.55
CA VAL A 403 -5.96 15.82 15.52
C VAL A 403 -7.41 15.59 15.07
N GLU A 404 -7.60 14.72 14.08
CA GLU A 404 -8.93 14.32 13.64
C GLU A 404 -9.58 13.43 14.71
N VAL A 405 -10.82 13.72 15.12
CA VAL A 405 -11.56 12.91 16.09
C VAL A 405 -12.86 12.43 15.46
N VAL A 406 -13.04 11.11 15.37
CA VAL A 406 -14.24 10.46 14.84
C VAL A 406 -14.95 9.71 15.95
N ALA A 407 -16.20 10.09 16.21
CA ALA A 407 -17.02 9.53 17.26
C ALA A 407 -18.20 8.72 16.69
N PHE A 408 -18.24 7.43 16.96
CA PHE A 408 -19.33 6.53 16.57
C PHE A 408 -20.45 6.51 17.63
N GLU A 409 -21.71 6.32 17.24
CA GLU A 409 -22.82 6.08 18.19
C GLU A 409 -22.53 4.88 19.10
N LYS A 410 -22.01 3.81 18.50
CA LYS A 410 -21.54 2.60 19.19
C LYS A 410 -20.31 2.09 18.46
N LEU A 411 -19.18 2.02 19.17
CA LEU A 411 -17.88 1.66 18.61
C LEU A 411 -17.74 0.13 18.53
N SER A 412 -17.60 -0.37 17.30
CA SER A 412 -17.16 -1.74 17.02
C SER A 412 -15.98 -1.71 16.07
N LEU A 413 -15.09 -2.70 16.18
CA LEU A 413 -13.89 -2.77 15.34
C LEU A 413 -14.23 -2.99 13.86
N ALA A 414 -15.34 -3.69 13.57
CA ALA A 414 -15.88 -3.81 12.22
C ALA A 414 -16.19 -2.44 11.61
N LYS A 415 -16.93 -1.58 12.32
CA LYS A 415 -17.24 -0.21 11.87
C LYS A 415 -15.98 0.66 11.70
N VAL A 416 -14.97 0.44 12.54
CA VAL A 416 -13.68 1.11 12.37
C VAL A 416 -13.03 0.72 11.06
N VAL A 417 -12.94 -0.58 10.76
CA VAL A 417 -12.34 -1.06 9.52
C VAL A 417 -13.16 -0.66 8.29
N ASP A 418 -14.49 -0.68 8.38
CA ASP A 418 -15.38 -0.15 7.34
C ASP A 418 -15.09 1.34 7.08
N HIS A 419 -14.98 2.14 8.14
CA HIS A 419 -14.63 3.55 8.00
C HIS A 419 -13.24 3.76 7.38
N LEU A 420 -12.25 2.93 7.71
CA LEU A 420 -10.92 2.98 7.08
C LEU A 420 -11.00 2.59 5.60
N TYR A 421 -11.83 1.61 5.24
CA TYR A 421 -12.09 1.26 3.83
C TYR A 421 -12.73 2.41 3.05
N ASP A 422 -13.71 3.07 3.66
CA ASP A 422 -14.42 4.18 3.02
C ASP A 422 -13.45 5.33 2.71
N ARG A 423 -12.48 5.58 3.60
CA ARG A 423 -11.34 6.49 3.38
C ARG A 423 -10.39 6.05 2.26
N GLY A 424 -10.69 4.96 1.57
CA GLY A 424 -9.88 4.43 0.49
C GLY A 424 -8.55 3.83 0.96
N TYR A 425 -8.44 3.43 2.22
CA TYR A 425 -7.27 2.67 2.68
C TYR A 425 -7.36 1.24 2.17
N MET A 426 -6.22 0.71 1.72
CA MET A 426 -6.08 -0.66 1.24
C MET A 426 -5.35 -1.55 2.24
N ARG A 427 -4.45 -0.98 3.06
CA ARG A 427 -3.66 -1.73 4.05
C ARG A 427 -3.55 -1.01 5.39
N VAL A 428 -3.83 -1.75 6.46
CA VAL A 428 -3.83 -1.25 7.85
C VAL A 428 -2.88 -2.12 8.69
N LEU A 429 -1.92 -1.48 9.35
CA LEU A 429 -1.02 -2.16 10.29
C LEU A 429 -1.51 -1.98 11.72
N TRP A 430 -1.75 -3.08 12.42
CA TRP A 430 -2.10 -3.07 13.84
C TRP A 430 -0.84 -3.31 14.67
N GLU A 431 -0.38 -2.28 15.38
CA GLU A 431 0.75 -2.35 16.33
C GLU A 431 0.25 -2.16 17.77
N CYS A 432 -0.81 -2.87 18.11
CA CYS A 432 -1.50 -2.72 19.39
C CYS A 432 -1.14 -3.82 20.40
N GLY A 433 -1.36 -3.54 21.69
CA GLY A 433 -1.23 -4.55 22.74
C GLY A 433 -2.34 -5.62 22.70
N GLY A 434 -2.13 -6.71 23.43
CA GLY A 434 -3.00 -7.89 23.43
C GLY A 434 -4.48 -7.64 23.75
N MET A 435 -4.77 -6.59 24.53
CA MET A 435 -6.14 -6.18 24.88
C MET A 435 -6.93 -5.63 23.69
N LEU A 436 -6.28 -5.09 22.66
CA LEU A 436 -6.93 -4.68 21.41
C LEU A 436 -6.79 -5.76 20.34
N ALA A 437 -5.65 -6.45 20.29
CA ALA A 437 -5.40 -7.50 19.31
C ALA A 437 -6.39 -8.68 19.42
N GLY A 438 -6.67 -9.16 20.64
CA GLY A 438 -7.63 -10.26 20.87
C GLY A 438 -9.02 -9.96 20.31
N PRO A 439 -9.68 -8.86 20.74
CA PRO A 439 -10.96 -8.45 20.18
C PRO A 439 -10.93 -8.18 18.66
N ALA A 440 -9.81 -7.70 18.12
CA ALA A 440 -9.69 -7.46 16.67
C ALA A 440 -9.66 -8.77 15.87
N ILE A 441 -8.96 -9.80 16.38
CA ILE A 441 -9.01 -11.14 15.80
C ILE A 441 -10.43 -11.73 15.94
N ALA A 442 -11.03 -11.66 17.13
CA ALA A 442 -12.38 -12.19 17.38
C ALA A 442 -13.46 -11.53 16.51
N ALA A 443 -13.31 -10.23 16.22
CA ALA A 443 -14.20 -9.50 15.32
C ALA A 443 -13.99 -9.85 13.83
N GLY A 444 -13.04 -10.72 13.50
CA GLY A 444 -12.68 -11.08 12.13
C GLY A 444 -12.09 -9.94 11.33
N VAL A 445 -11.58 -8.89 12.00
CA VAL A 445 -11.02 -7.72 11.30
C VAL A 445 -9.53 -7.83 11.03
N VAL A 446 -8.80 -8.69 11.75
CA VAL A 446 -7.40 -9.01 11.44
C VAL A 446 -7.35 -10.17 10.45
N ASN A 447 -6.60 -10.01 9.37
CA ASN A 447 -6.54 -10.97 8.27
C ASN A 447 -5.20 -11.71 8.21
N LYS A 448 -4.12 -11.02 8.59
CA LYS A 448 -2.75 -11.51 8.49
C LYS A 448 -1.99 -11.21 9.77
N VAL A 449 -1.08 -12.10 10.16
CA VAL A 449 -0.17 -11.90 11.29
C VAL A 449 1.25 -11.69 10.78
N MET A 450 1.98 -10.83 11.49
CA MET A 450 3.40 -10.54 11.29
C MET A 450 4.09 -10.59 12.66
N CYS A 451 4.61 -11.77 13.01
CA CYS A 451 5.17 -12.05 14.32
C CYS A 451 6.69 -12.05 14.29
N PHE A 452 7.31 -11.17 15.06
CA PHE A 452 8.74 -11.22 15.34
C PHE A 452 9.00 -12.01 16.63
N VAL A 453 9.76 -13.09 16.54
CA VAL A 453 10.16 -13.93 17.67
C VAL A 453 11.64 -13.69 17.96
N ALA A 454 11.92 -13.08 19.10
CA ALA A 454 13.28 -12.86 19.58
C ALA A 454 13.77 -14.08 20.38
N PRO A 455 15.07 -14.43 20.30
CA PRO A 455 15.67 -15.52 21.06
C PRO A 455 15.92 -15.08 22.51
N LYS A 456 14.84 -14.79 23.23
CA LYS A 456 14.80 -14.33 24.63
C LYS A 456 13.75 -15.15 25.37
N VAL A 457 13.95 -15.34 26.67
CA VAL A 457 12.98 -15.95 27.60
C VAL A 457 12.84 -15.03 28.80
N ILE A 458 11.62 -14.77 29.26
CA ILE A 458 11.39 -13.88 30.41
C ILE A 458 10.44 -14.47 31.46
N GLY A 459 9.50 -15.32 31.06
CA GLY A 459 8.52 -15.96 31.93
C GLY A 459 7.54 -14.96 32.57
N GLY A 460 6.91 -15.40 33.67
CA GLY A 460 6.06 -14.56 34.51
C GLY A 460 4.56 -14.80 34.31
N ASP A 461 3.92 -15.30 35.35
CA ASP A 461 2.47 -15.42 35.47
C ASP A 461 1.90 -13.99 35.62
N GLY A 462 1.46 -13.40 34.51
CA GLY A 462 1.04 -12.00 34.42
C GLY A 462 1.85 -11.15 33.45
N ALA A 463 2.94 -11.66 32.88
CA ALA A 463 3.61 -10.99 31.77
C ALA A 463 2.69 -11.04 30.53
N PRO A 464 2.49 -9.91 29.83
CA PRO A 464 1.51 -9.80 28.75
C PRO A 464 1.89 -10.66 27.54
N SER A 465 0.86 -11.26 26.92
CA SER A 465 0.95 -11.97 25.65
C SER A 465 0.55 -11.07 24.48
N PRO A 466 0.93 -11.42 23.23
CA PRO A 466 0.54 -10.67 22.05
C PRO A 466 -0.97 -10.62 21.80
N VAL A 467 -1.70 -11.64 22.23
CA VAL A 467 -3.14 -11.78 22.09
C VAL A 467 -3.70 -12.06 23.49
N GLY A 468 -4.58 -11.17 23.97
CA GLY A 468 -5.18 -11.27 25.30
C GLY A 468 -6.61 -11.85 25.29
N ASP A 469 -7.26 -11.79 26.45
CA ASP A 469 -8.53 -12.47 26.80
C ASP A 469 -9.74 -12.15 25.91
N GLY A 470 -9.64 -11.14 25.04
CA GLY A 470 -10.71 -10.76 24.12
C GLY A 470 -10.87 -11.65 22.88
N LEU A 471 -10.03 -12.69 22.72
CA LEU A 471 -10.18 -13.68 21.64
C LEU A 471 -11.31 -14.69 21.91
N GLY A 472 -11.54 -15.05 23.18
CA GLY A 472 -12.68 -15.86 23.60
C GLY A 472 -12.64 -17.35 23.23
N LEU A 473 -11.45 -17.92 23.00
CA LEU A 473 -11.28 -19.35 22.71
C LEU A 473 -10.75 -20.06 23.97
N GLU A 474 -11.39 -21.15 24.36
CA GLU A 474 -11.09 -21.85 25.61
C GLU A 474 -10.36 -23.18 25.37
N LYS A 475 -10.64 -23.84 24.24
CA LYS A 475 -10.08 -25.18 23.93
C LYS A 475 -9.08 -25.10 22.79
N MET A 476 -8.07 -25.99 22.82
CA MET A 476 -7.10 -26.09 21.72
C MET A 476 -7.73 -26.48 20.38
N SER A 477 -8.86 -27.18 20.39
CA SER A 477 -9.63 -27.48 19.18
C SER A 477 -10.29 -26.24 18.55
N GLU A 478 -10.40 -25.15 19.31
CA GLU A 478 -10.94 -23.87 18.85
C GLU A 478 -9.82 -22.92 18.39
N ALA A 479 -8.55 -23.26 18.65
CA ALA A 479 -7.40 -22.44 18.28
C ALA A 479 -7.38 -22.17 16.78
N LEU A 480 -7.06 -20.93 16.42
CA LEU A 480 -7.01 -20.51 15.02
C LEU A 480 -5.71 -20.97 14.38
N ASP A 481 -5.81 -21.77 13.32
CA ASP A 481 -4.68 -22.12 12.49
C ASP A 481 -4.20 -20.90 11.69
N VAL A 482 -2.89 -20.65 11.71
CA VAL A 482 -2.26 -19.70 10.80
C VAL A 482 -1.84 -20.45 9.54
N THR A 483 -2.29 -19.99 8.38
CA THR A 483 -2.10 -20.66 7.08
C THR A 483 -1.19 -19.87 6.16
N ASP A 484 -0.65 -20.53 5.12
CA ASP A 484 0.33 -19.95 4.17
C ASP A 484 1.50 -19.26 4.90
N VAL A 485 2.04 -19.98 5.90
CA VAL A 485 3.07 -19.43 6.79
C VAL A 485 4.42 -19.38 6.08
N SER A 486 5.07 -18.23 6.14
CA SER A 486 6.47 -18.07 5.77
C SER A 486 7.31 -17.70 6.99
N TYR A 487 8.54 -18.21 7.00
CA TYR A 487 9.54 -17.93 8.01
C TYR A 487 10.75 -17.26 7.37
N GLU A 488 11.17 -16.14 7.93
CA GLU A 488 12.36 -15.41 7.53
C GLU A 488 13.25 -15.20 8.75
N GLN A 489 14.52 -15.60 8.66
CA GLN A 489 15.49 -15.27 9.70
C GLN A 489 15.99 -13.82 9.49
N ILE A 490 15.77 -12.97 10.49
CA ILE A 490 16.22 -11.58 10.48
C ILE A 490 17.26 -11.41 11.59
N SER A 491 18.53 -11.58 11.21
CA SER A 491 19.64 -11.59 12.16
C SER A 491 19.42 -12.69 13.22
N GLN A 492 19.18 -12.32 14.48
CA GLN A 492 18.93 -13.23 15.59
C GLN A 492 17.44 -13.57 15.76
N ASP A 493 16.54 -12.75 15.22
CA ASP A 493 15.09 -12.93 15.35
C ASP A 493 14.55 -13.78 14.18
N VAL A 494 13.35 -14.33 14.37
CA VAL A 494 12.56 -14.97 13.30
C VAL A 494 11.32 -14.14 13.04
N LEU A 495 11.07 -13.81 11.78
CA LEU A 495 9.80 -13.27 11.32
C LEU A 495 8.94 -14.42 10.80
N ALA A 496 7.79 -14.65 11.43
CA ALA A 496 6.74 -15.50 10.91
C ALA A 496 5.61 -14.63 10.35
N THR A 497 5.20 -14.87 9.11
CA THR A 497 4.01 -14.24 8.53
C THR A 497 3.06 -15.30 8.01
N GLY A 498 1.76 -15.03 8.08
CA GLY A 498 0.74 -15.96 7.58
C GLY A 498 -0.66 -15.38 7.80
N TYR A 499 -1.67 -16.04 7.25
CA TYR A 499 -3.04 -15.57 7.33
C TYR A 499 -3.82 -16.26 8.44
N LEU A 500 -4.81 -15.54 8.98
CA LEU A 500 -5.79 -16.09 9.90
C LEU A 500 -6.97 -16.70 9.13
N PRO A 501 -7.82 -17.54 9.74
CA PRO A 501 -8.90 -18.25 9.04
C PRO A 501 -9.94 -17.36 8.34
N THR A 502 -9.94 -16.05 8.58
CA THR A 502 -10.73 -15.08 7.80
C THR A 502 -10.26 -14.96 6.34
N SER A 503 -9.02 -15.37 6.05
CA SER A 503 -8.36 -15.37 4.75
C SER A 503 -7.42 -16.57 4.62
N THR A 504 -7.86 -17.74 4.18
CA THR A 504 -7.05 -18.99 4.25
C THR A 504 -5.72 -18.96 3.49
N SER A 505 -5.62 -18.25 2.37
CA SER A 505 -4.34 -18.00 1.67
C SER A 505 -4.50 -16.88 0.66
N ILE A 506 -3.40 -16.43 0.07
CA ILE A 506 -3.48 -15.44 -1.03
C ILE A 506 -4.27 -15.96 -2.23
N PHE A 507 -4.19 -17.27 -2.53
CA PHE A 507 -4.97 -17.89 -3.61
C PHE A 507 -6.47 -17.91 -3.29
N HIS A 508 -6.86 -18.11 -2.03
CA HIS A 508 -8.26 -18.02 -1.61
C HIS A 508 -8.78 -16.59 -1.72
N VAL A 509 -8.00 -15.61 -1.26
CA VAL A 509 -8.37 -14.19 -1.39
C VAL A 509 -8.54 -13.82 -2.87
N ALA A 510 -7.66 -14.31 -3.75
CA ALA A 510 -7.77 -14.08 -5.18
C ALA A 510 -8.99 -14.77 -5.80
N SER A 511 -9.24 -16.03 -5.45
CA SER A 511 -10.43 -16.78 -5.89
C SER A 511 -11.73 -16.07 -5.51
N GLU A 512 -11.84 -15.59 -4.27
CA GLU A 512 -12.99 -14.78 -3.84
C GLU A 512 -13.10 -13.44 -4.59
N ALA A 513 -11.97 -12.78 -4.86
CA ALA A 513 -11.96 -11.52 -5.60
C ALA A 513 -12.52 -11.69 -7.02
N TYR A 514 -12.10 -12.74 -7.72
CA TYR A 514 -12.57 -13.04 -9.09
C TYR A 514 -13.97 -13.65 -9.13
N GLY A 515 -14.35 -14.45 -8.13
CA GLY A 515 -15.69 -15.07 -8.04
C GLY A 515 -16.83 -14.09 -7.79
N LYS A 516 -16.53 -12.84 -7.39
CA LYS A 516 -17.54 -11.78 -7.21
C LYS A 516 -18.07 -11.17 -8.51
N SER A 517 -17.71 -11.71 -9.67
CA SER A 517 -18.30 -11.32 -10.97
C SER A 517 -19.78 -11.72 -11.04
N ALA A 518 -20.66 -11.00 -10.35
CA ALA A 518 -22.13 -11.01 -10.56
C ALA A 518 -22.92 -9.95 -9.77
N ASN A 519 -22.33 -9.21 -8.82
CA ASN A 519 -23.08 -8.15 -8.13
C ASN A 519 -22.19 -6.93 -7.86
N PRO A 520 -22.55 -5.73 -8.35
CA PRO A 520 -21.92 -4.52 -7.84
C PRO A 520 -22.15 -4.50 -6.33
N VAL A 521 -21.09 -4.33 -5.56
CA VAL A 521 -21.24 -3.81 -4.21
C VAL A 521 -21.80 -2.41 -4.41
N ALA A 522 -23.13 -2.31 -4.36
CA ALA A 522 -23.83 -1.07 -4.18
C ALA A 522 -23.16 -0.40 -2.97
N GLY A 523 -22.66 0.82 -3.17
CA GLY A 523 -22.48 1.70 -2.03
C GLY A 523 -23.79 1.68 -1.25
N ASN A 524 -23.71 1.70 0.08
CA ASN A 524 -24.88 1.85 0.95
C ASN A 524 -25.62 3.15 0.61
N GLY A 525 -26.45 3.11 -0.43
CA GLY A 525 -27.47 4.09 -0.74
C GLY A 525 -28.76 3.57 -0.12
N ALA A 526 -29.21 4.24 0.94
CA ALA A 526 -30.57 4.08 1.40
C ALA A 526 -31.52 4.33 0.21
N ALA A 527 -32.50 3.45 0.05
CA ALA A 527 -33.53 3.59 -0.97
C ALA A 527 -34.27 4.93 -0.81
N GLY A 528 -34.24 5.78 -1.84
CA GLY A 528 -35.12 6.94 -1.92
C GLY A 528 -34.65 8.15 -2.75
N ASP A 529 -33.34 8.36 -2.92
CA ASP A 529 -32.81 9.64 -3.46
C ASP A 529 -32.02 9.45 -4.78
N ALA A 530 -31.94 10.52 -5.58
CA ALA A 530 -31.24 10.59 -6.87
C ALA A 530 -29.91 9.82 -6.87
N GLU A 531 -29.64 9.08 -7.94
CA GLU A 531 -28.46 8.20 -8.05
C GLU A 531 -27.16 9.00 -7.76
N GLU A 532 -26.52 8.76 -6.61
CA GLU A 532 -25.31 9.46 -6.18
C GLU A 532 -24.05 8.72 -6.66
N VAL A 533 -23.11 9.46 -7.25
CA VAL A 533 -21.79 8.96 -7.66
C VAL A 533 -20.73 9.52 -6.73
N THR A 534 -20.14 8.65 -5.91
CA THR A 534 -19.01 9.01 -5.05
C THR A 534 -17.67 8.75 -5.73
N PHE A 535 -16.73 9.68 -5.60
CA PHE A 535 -15.34 9.52 -6.05
C PHE A 535 -14.35 10.04 -5.01
N TYR A 536 -13.15 9.47 -4.97
CA TYR A 536 -12.10 9.93 -4.04
C TYR A 536 -10.70 9.50 -4.51
N LYS A 537 -10.42 8.20 -4.43
CA LYS A 537 -9.12 7.63 -4.81
C LYS A 537 -8.99 7.42 -6.32
N ALA A 538 -7.86 7.82 -6.89
CA ALA A 538 -7.58 7.77 -8.32
C ALA A 538 -7.71 6.36 -8.94
N TRP A 539 -7.55 5.30 -8.15
CA TRP A 539 -7.61 3.91 -8.59
C TRP A 539 -8.99 3.24 -8.45
N ARG A 540 -10.02 3.96 -8.00
CA ARG A 540 -11.42 3.47 -8.01
C ARG A 540 -12.09 3.78 -9.36
N LYS A 541 -13.28 3.21 -9.61
CA LYS A 541 -14.08 3.36 -10.84
C LYS A 541 -14.16 4.81 -11.35
N TYR A 542 -14.49 5.75 -10.46
CA TYR A 542 -14.61 7.17 -10.78
C TYR A 542 -13.38 7.99 -10.35
N GLY A 543 -12.24 7.32 -10.13
CA GLY A 543 -11.04 7.94 -9.58
C GLY A 543 -10.48 9.08 -10.44
N MET A 544 -10.70 9.05 -11.75
CA MET A 544 -10.32 10.15 -12.65
C MET A 544 -11.09 11.45 -12.39
N LEU A 545 -12.23 11.42 -11.68
CA LEU A 545 -12.92 12.63 -11.22
C LEU A 545 -12.11 13.38 -10.14
N SER A 546 -11.25 12.69 -9.40
CA SER A 546 -10.40 13.27 -8.36
C SER A 546 -9.36 14.24 -8.92
N ASN A 547 -9.11 15.35 -8.23
CA ASN A 547 -7.99 16.27 -8.50
C ASN A 547 -6.61 15.61 -8.34
N PHE A 548 -6.52 14.47 -7.65
CA PHE A 548 -5.29 13.67 -7.49
C PHE A 548 -4.99 12.76 -8.68
N TYR A 549 -5.92 12.55 -9.62
CA TYR A 549 -5.62 11.78 -10.82
C TYR A 549 -4.72 12.60 -11.77
N CYS A 550 -3.56 12.06 -12.15
CA CYS A 550 -2.63 12.77 -13.02
C CYS A 550 -3.09 12.76 -14.47
N VAL A 551 -3.24 13.97 -15.02
CA VAL A 551 -3.47 14.29 -16.43
C VAL A 551 -2.67 15.55 -16.67
N ASP A 552 -1.90 15.60 -17.76
CA ASP A 552 -1.17 16.81 -18.13
C ASP A 552 -2.15 17.93 -18.50
N LEU A 553 -2.04 19.08 -17.83
CA LEU A 553 -2.86 20.27 -18.01
C LEU A 553 -1.98 21.42 -18.48
N ASP A 554 -2.22 21.94 -19.68
CA ASP A 554 -1.50 23.09 -20.21
C ASP A 554 -2.21 24.38 -19.79
N ILE A 555 -1.69 25.04 -18.75
CA ILE A 555 -2.26 26.25 -18.15
C ILE A 555 -1.18 27.32 -18.00
N GLY A 556 -1.42 28.51 -18.54
CA GLY A 556 -0.47 29.64 -18.44
C GLY A 556 0.88 29.38 -19.10
N GLY A 557 0.91 28.59 -20.19
CA GLY A 557 2.16 28.23 -20.90
C GLY A 557 3.04 27.21 -20.19
N ARG A 558 2.51 26.54 -19.15
CA ARG A 558 3.17 25.46 -18.42
C ARG A 558 2.28 24.23 -18.36
N THR A 559 2.90 23.05 -18.46
CA THR A 559 2.23 21.76 -18.24
C THR A 559 2.25 21.39 -16.75
N TRP A 560 1.09 21.08 -16.20
CA TRP A 560 0.90 20.62 -14.83
C TRP A 560 0.42 19.17 -14.83
N ARG A 561 1.05 18.30 -14.04
CA ARG A 561 0.74 16.86 -14.06
C ARG A 561 -0.62 16.47 -13.49
N SER A 562 -1.26 17.35 -12.72
CA SER A 562 -2.62 17.17 -12.23
C SER A 562 -3.23 18.50 -11.79
N VAL A 563 -4.54 18.49 -11.53
CA VAL A 563 -5.25 19.61 -10.92
C VAL A 563 -4.64 19.97 -9.56
N GLU A 564 -4.25 18.97 -8.77
CA GLU A 564 -3.62 19.20 -7.46
C GLU A 564 -2.24 19.87 -7.58
N HIS A 565 -1.44 19.56 -8.59
CA HIS A 565 -0.16 20.25 -8.82
C HIS A 565 -0.39 21.74 -9.08
N TYR A 566 -1.34 22.06 -9.97
CA TYR A 566 -1.72 23.44 -10.28
C TYR A 566 -2.23 24.16 -9.03
N TYR A 567 -3.22 23.56 -8.35
CA TYR A 567 -3.88 24.14 -7.18
C TYR A 567 -2.88 24.46 -6.05
N GLN A 568 -1.93 23.56 -5.78
CA GLN A 568 -0.93 23.78 -4.73
C GLN A 568 0.08 24.84 -5.10
N ALA A 569 0.49 24.93 -6.36
CA ALA A 569 1.40 25.97 -6.83
C ALA A 569 0.75 27.37 -6.83
N MET A 570 -0.54 27.47 -7.19
CA MET A 570 -1.24 28.76 -7.27
C MET A 570 -1.44 29.46 -5.92
N LYS A 571 -1.20 28.77 -4.79
CA LYS A 571 -1.08 29.39 -3.47
C LYS A 571 0.02 30.45 -3.40
N PHE A 572 1.06 30.30 -4.21
CA PHE A 572 2.27 31.13 -4.18
C PHE A 572 2.35 32.10 -5.38
N SER A 573 1.36 32.04 -6.29
CA SER A 573 1.31 32.87 -7.49
C SER A 573 1.08 34.36 -7.15
N GLY A 574 1.71 35.25 -7.92
CA GLY A 574 1.55 36.70 -7.78
C GLY A 574 2.22 37.32 -6.55
N VAL A 575 2.96 36.53 -5.77
CA VAL A 575 3.65 36.99 -4.56
C VAL A 575 5.06 37.46 -4.91
N GLY A 576 5.41 38.70 -4.53
CA GLY A 576 6.66 39.38 -4.92
C GLY A 576 7.96 38.88 -4.28
N PHE A 577 8.01 37.63 -3.79
CA PHE A 577 9.21 36.99 -3.26
C PHE A 577 9.82 36.08 -4.32
N ALA A 578 11.15 36.11 -4.52
CA ALA A 578 11.80 35.25 -5.52
C ALA A 578 11.66 33.75 -5.20
N GLU A 579 11.50 33.43 -3.91
CA GLU A 579 11.30 32.09 -3.40
C GLU A 579 9.99 31.44 -3.87
N THR A 580 8.96 32.21 -4.22
CA THR A 580 7.65 31.65 -4.64
C THR A 580 7.76 30.92 -5.97
N THR A 581 8.47 31.48 -6.95
CA THR A 581 8.73 30.82 -8.24
C THR A 581 9.44 29.49 -8.04
N TYR A 582 10.45 29.44 -7.16
CA TYR A 582 11.16 28.20 -6.85
C TYR A 582 10.22 27.15 -6.24
N VAL A 583 9.37 27.54 -5.27
CA VAL A 583 8.38 26.63 -4.68
C VAL A 583 7.41 26.10 -5.74
N MET A 584 6.92 26.96 -6.64
CA MET A 584 6.01 26.55 -7.71
C MET A 584 6.68 25.58 -8.69
N ASP A 585 7.95 25.80 -9.04
CA ASP A 585 8.74 24.89 -9.88
C ASP A 585 8.95 23.53 -9.21
N GLU A 586 9.26 23.52 -7.92
CA GLU A 586 9.42 22.29 -7.14
C GLU A 586 8.10 21.51 -7.01
N ILE A 587 6.97 22.21 -6.82
CA ILE A 587 5.63 21.58 -6.82
C ILE A 587 5.33 20.98 -8.19
N ALA A 588 5.54 21.73 -9.28
CA ALA A 588 5.32 21.24 -10.65
C ALA A 588 6.22 20.05 -11.01
N ALA A 589 7.39 19.94 -10.40
CA ALA A 589 8.35 18.88 -10.64
C ALA A 589 8.06 17.55 -9.92
N GLN A 590 7.12 17.53 -8.95
CA GLN A 590 6.76 16.33 -8.22
C GLN A 590 6.17 15.26 -9.16
N VAL A 591 6.35 13.99 -8.80
CA VAL A 591 5.89 12.86 -9.64
C VAL A 591 4.42 12.58 -9.40
N SER A 592 3.97 12.63 -8.14
CA SER A 592 2.60 12.37 -7.73
C SER A 592 1.88 13.61 -7.21
N ALA A 593 0.54 13.60 -7.32
CA ALA A 593 -0.31 14.65 -6.77
C ALA A 593 -0.20 14.72 -5.23
N GLU A 594 -0.01 13.58 -4.57
CA GLU A 594 0.19 13.47 -3.12
C GLU A 594 1.45 14.19 -2.65
N GLU A 595 2.56 14.05 -3.39
CA GLU A 595 3.82 14.76 -3.10
C GLU A 595 3.69 16.26 -3.33
N ALA A 596 3.07 16.67 -4.44
CA ALA A 596 2.78 18.07 -4.71
C ALA A 596 1.94 18.70 -3.58
N ALA A 597 0.89 17.99 -3.14
CA ALA A 597 0.04 18.40 -2.02
C ALA A 597 0.79 18.44 -0.68
N ARG A 598 1.68 17.48 -0.42
CA ARG A 598 2.52 17.46 0.78
C ARG A 598 3.46 18.66 0.81
N LEU A 599 4.17 18.92 -0.29
CA LEU A 599 5.09 20.04 -0.41
C LEU A 599 4.37 21.38 -0.27
N GLY A 600 3.27 21.59 -1.01
CA GLY A 600 2.49 22.82 -0.95
C GLY A 600 1.93 23.11 0.45
N ARG A 601 1.39 22.09 1.13
CA ARG A 601 0.91 22.22 2.52
C ARG A 601 2.04 22.48 3.52
N SER A 602 3.18 21.81 3.37
CA SER A 602 4.35 22.01 4.22
C SER A 602 4.89 23.44 4.12
N VAL A 603 5.03 23.97 2.90
CA VAL A 603 5.47 25.36 2.68
C VAL A 603 4.44 26.35 3.24
N GLN A 604 3.14 26.11 3.02
CA GLN A 604 2.08 26.94 3.60
C GLN A 604 2.16 27.02 5.13
N GLN A 605 2.45 25.89 5.81
CA GLN A 605 2.55 25.84 7.27
C GLN A 605 3.85 26.48 7.78
N THR A 606 4.99 26.19 7.15
CA THR A 606 6.32 26.63 7.62
C THR A 606 6.69 28.04 7.15
N LYS A 607 6.13 28.51 6.03
CA LYS A 607 6.40 29.80 5.41
C LYS A 607 5.10 30.48 4.95
N PRO A 608 4.19 30.81 5.88
CA PRO A 608 2.88 31.38 5.52
C PRO A 608 2.98 32.73 4.78
N HIS A 609 4.07 33.49 4.97
CA HIS A 609 4.33 34.75 4.27
C HIS A 609 4.52 34.60 2.75
N LEU A 610 4.77 33.38 2.24
CA LEU A 610 4.86 33.11 0.81
C LEU A 610 3.50 32.85 0.16
N VAL A 611 2.45 32.66 0.95
CA VAL A 611 1.10 32.39 0.44
C VAL A 611 0.41 33.71 0.10
N ARG A 612 -0.27 33.76 -1.04
CA ARG A 612 -1.04 34.94 -1.47
C ARG A 612 -2.12 35.31 -0.45
N GLY A 613 -2.25 36.61 -0.16
CA GLY A 613 -3.13 37.12 0.90
C GLY A 613 -4.62 36.91 0.64
N ASP A 614 -5.01 36.76 -0.62
CA ASP A 614 -6.39 36.56 -1.10
C ASP A 614 -6.72 35.08 -1.39
N TRP A 615 -5.88 34.12 -0.95
CA TRP A 615 -6.07 32.70 -1.24
C TRP A 615 -7.46 32.15 -0.87
N GLY A 616 -8.05 32.66 0.21
CA GLY A 616 -9.40 32.28 0.63
C GLY A 616 -10.47 32.55 -0.43
N GLN A 617 -10.30 33.59 -1.25
CA GLN A 617 -11.20 33.97 -2.35
C GLN A 617 -10.76 33.29 -3.66
N ALA A 618 -9.46 33.29 -3.95
CA ALA A 618 -8.92 32.79 -5.23
C ALA A 618 -9.02 31.26 -5.40
N LYS A 619 -9.05 30.47 -4.32
CA LYS A 619 -9.01 28.99 -4.39
C LYS A 619 -10.11 28.36 -5.25
N LEU A 620 -11.30 28.95 -5.29
CA LEU A 620 -12.43 28.42 -6.07
C LEU A 620 -12.21 28.62 -7.57
N GLU A 621 -11.77 29.82 -7.96
CA GLU A 621 -11.47 30.16 -9.35
C GLU A 621 -10.29 29.33 -9.88
N VAL A 622 -9.22 29.21 -9.08
CA VAL A 622 -8.05 28.38 -9.40
C VAL A 622 -8.43 26.91 -9.62
N MET A 623 -9.33 26.37 -8.78
CA MET A 623 -9.79 24.98 -8.96
C MET A 623 -10.61 24.85 -10.25
N ARG A 624 -11.55 25.78 -10.49
CA ARG A 624 -12.40 25.78 -11.68
C ARG A 624 -11.57 25.80 -12.96
N GLU A 625 -10.60 26.71 -13.08
CA GLU A 625 -9.72 26.83 -14.25
C GLU A 625 -9.04 25.50 -14.59
N ALA A 626 -8.49 24.81 -13.58
CA ALA A 626 -7.85 23.52 -13.81
C ALA A 626 -8.83 22.39 -14.16
N LEU A 627 -10.03 22.40 -13.58
CA LEU A 627 -11.07 21.43 -13.91
C LEU A 627 -11.58 21.63 -15.34
N GLU A 628 -11.80 22.86 -15.79
CA GLU A 628 -12.24 23.16 -17.16
C GLU A 628 -11.23 22.66 -18.21
N VAL A 629 -9.92 22.78 -17.94
CA VAL A 629 -8.88 22.21 -18.82
C VAL A 629 -8.88 20.69 -18.77
N LYS A 630 -8.94 20.08 -17.58
CA LYS A 630 -8.95 18.62 -17.43
C LYS A 630 -10.16 17.98 -18.11
N PHE A 631 -11.33 18.57 -17.92
CA PHE A 631 -12.62 18.10 -18.41
C PHE A 631 -13.02 18.79 -19.71
N ALA A 632 -12.05 19.33 -20.47
CA ALA A 632 -12.32 19.91 -21.79
C ALA A 632 -13.00 18.90 -22.71
N ARG A 633 -13.94 19.38 -23.54
CA ARG A 633 -14.76 18.53 -24.41
C ARG A 633 -13.90 17.60 -25.27
N GLY A 634 -14.27 16.32 -25.27
CA GLY A 634 -13.56 15.27 -25.99
C GLY A 634 -12.37 14.66 -25.24
N SER A 635 -11.97 15.24 -24.09
CA SER A 635 -10.93 14.63 -23.26
C SER A 635 -11.40 13.28 -22.67
N PRO A 636 -10.47 12.38 -22.31
CA PRO A 636 -10.79 11.14 -21.61
C PRO A 636 -11.58 11.38 -20.31
N ALA A 637 -11.20 12.42 -19.55
CA ALA A 637 -11.86 12.78 -18.29
C ALA A 637 -13.28 13.32 -18.51
N TRP A 638 -13.50 14.09 -19.59
CA TRP A 638 -14.83 14.54 -20.00
C TRP A 638 -15.76 13.37 -20.30
N ARG A 639 -15.29 12.36 -21.03
CA ARG A 639 -16.10 11.17 -21.35
C ARG A 639 -16.56 10.45 -20.08
N LEU A 640 -15.66 10.28 -19.10
CA LEU A 640 -16.03 9.70 -17.81
C LEU A 640 -17.04 10.58 -17.06
N LEU A 641 -16.82 11.89 -17.00
CA LEU A 641 -17.74 12.83 -16.35
C LEU A 641 -19.15 12.73 -16.97
N ARG A 642 -19.25 12.70 -18.30
CA ARG A 642 -20.52 12.59 -19.02
C ARG A 642 -21.22 11.23 -18.80
N SER A 643 -20.47 10.17 -18.54
CA SER A 643 -21.05 8.85 -18.22
C SER A 643 -21.79 8.80 -16.88
N THR A 644 -21.66 9.85 -16.07
CA THR A 644 -22.47 10.03 -14.85
C THR A 644 -23.85 10.62 -15.13
N CYS A 645 -24.20 10.87 -16.39
CA CYS A 645 -25.58 11.17 -16.78
C CYS A 645 -26.35 9.85 -16.98
N SER A 646 -27.48 9.68 -16.31
CA SER A 646 -28.34 8.51 -16.56
C SER A 646 -29.10 8.70 -17.88
N SER A 647 -29.06 7.72 -18.78
CA SER A 647 -29.80 7.74 -20.05
C SER A 647 -31.23 7.21 -19.93
N GLU A 648 -31.64 6.71 -18.76
CA GLU A 648 -32.86 5.90 -18.58
C GLU A 648 -33.82 6.42 -17.50
N SER A 649 -33.57 7.58 -16.87
CA SER A 649 -34.48 8.13 -15.86
C SER A 649 -35.00 9.51 -16.27
N GLU A 650 -36.33 9.69 -16.24
CA GLU A 650 -36.99 11.01 -16.28
C GLU A 650 -36.61 11.89 -15.05
N ALA A 651 -35.86 11.33 -14.08
CA ALA A 651 -35.47 11.93 -12.82
C ALA A 651 -33.99 12.37 -12.77
N GLY A 652 -33.54 13.15 -13.75
CA GLY A 652 -32.41 14.05 -13.57
C GLY A 652 -31.01 13.43 -13.43
N LEU A 653 -30.02 14.32 -13.48
CA LEU A 653 -28.60 14.02 -13.52
C LEU A 653 -28.09 13.45 -12.18
N CYS A 654 -27.13 12.51 -12.21
CA CYS A 654 -26.56 11.94 -10.98
C CYS A 654 -25.81 13.00 -10.17
N LYS A 655 -25.93 12.97 -8.85
CA LYS A 655 -25.22 13.88 -7.96
C LYS A 655 -23.79 13.38 -7.74
N LEU A 656 -22.80 14.24 -8.00
CA LEU A 656 -21.38 13.91 -7.81
C LEU A 656 -20.91 14.31 -6.42
N ILE A 657 -20.31 13.39 -5.69
CA ILE A 657 -19.83 13.62 -4.32
C ILE A 657 -18.36 13.22 -4.19
N GLU A 658 -17.50 14.17 -3.85
CA GLU A 658 -16.14 13.84 -3.44
C GLU A 658 -16.18 13.27 -2.01
N TYR A 659 -15.89 11.98 -1.87
CA TYR A 659 -15.84 11.30 -0.58
C TYR A 659 -14.51 11.59 0.11
N SER A 660 -14.36 12.81 0.62
CA SER A 660 -13.18 13.27 1.35
C SER A 660 -13.54 13.55 2.82
N PRO A 661 -13.42 12.55 3.72
CA PRO A 661 -13.83 12.72 5.11
C PRO A 661 -12.97 13.73 5.88
N ARG A 662 -11.80 14.10 5.33
CA ARG A 662 -10.92 15.14 5.89
C ARG A 662 -11.20 16.55 5.37
N ASP A 663 -11.96 16.67 4.28
CA ASP A 663 -12.18 17.93 3.61
C ASP A 663 -13.68 18.22 3.48
N ALA A 664 -14.20 18.96 4.46
CA ALA A 664 -15.58 19.43 4.45
C ALA A 664 -15.80 20.62 3.48
N PHE A 665 -14.74 21.16 2.87
CA PHE A 665 -14.87 22.25 1.89
C PHE A 665 -15.00 21.67 0.49
N TRP A 666 -14.04 20.86 0.05
CA TRP A 666 -14.04 20.28 -1.30
C TRP A 666 -14.94 19.06 -1.42
N GLY A 667 -15.02 18.23 -0.37
CA GLY A 667 -15.84 17.03 -0.33
C GLY A 667 -16.93 17.05 0.73
N ASN A 668 -17.43 15.86 1.05
CA ASN A 668 -18.56 15.64 1.95
C ASN A 668 -18.24 15.75 3.45
N GLY A 669 -16.96 15.84 3.84
CA GLY A 669 -16.57 15.87 5.25
C GLY A 669 -16.95 14.60 6.03
N PHE A 670 -16.53 14.53 7.29
CA PHE A 670 -16.70 13.33 8.11
C PHE A 670 -18.16 12.99 8.46
N ASP A 671 -19.04 13.99 8.52
CA ASP A 671 -20.46 13.85 8.87
C ASP A 671 -21.39 13.83 7.64
N GLY A 672 -20.80 13.87 6.43
CA GLY A 672 -21.55 13.96 5.18
C GLY A 672 -22.17 15.33 4.91
N ARG A 673 -21.88 16.35 5.73
CA ARG A 673 -22.42 17.72 5.62
C ARG A 673 -21.43 18.72 5.04
N GLY A 674 -20.32 18.25 4.49
CA GLY A 674 -19.36 19.08 3.76
C GLY A 674 -20.00 19.74 2.55
N LEU A 675 -19.40 20.85 2.13
CA LEU A 675 -19.91 21.71 1.06
C LEU A 675 -19.83 21.05 -0.33
N ASN A 676 -18.99 20.03 -0.50
CA ASN A 676 -18.85 19.29 -1.76
C ASN A 676 -18.62 20.21 -2.97
N TRP A 677 -17.77 21.24 -2.81
CA TRP A 677 -17.50 22.20 -3.89
C TRP A 677 -16.94 21.53 -5.14
N LEU A 678 -16.12 20.49 -5.01
CA LEU A 678 -15.55 19.79 -6.16
C LEU A 678 -16.63 19.06 -6.96
N GLY A 679 -17.49 18.29 -6.28
CA GLY A 679 -18.64 17.65 -6.92
C GLY A 679 -19.56 18.66 -7.60
N THR A 680 -19.80 19.80 -6.94
CA THR A 680 -20.61 20.90 -7.49
C THR A 680 -20.02 21.47 -8.78
N MET A 681 -18.72 21.81 -8.79
CA MET A 681 -18.04 22.32 -9.99
C MET A 681 -18.04 21.31 -11.14
N LEU A 682 -17.85 20.01 -10.84
CA LEU A 682 -17.91 18.96 -11.86
C LEU A 682 -19.30 18.82 -12.46
N MET A 683 -20.36 18.92 -11.64
CA MET A 683 -21.74 18.95 -12.14
C MET A 683 -21.99 20.17 -13.01
N GLU A 684 -21.54 21.37 -12.60
CA GLU A 684 -21.64 22.56 -13.44
C GLU A 684 -20.91 22.39 -14.79
N ILE A 685 -19.68 21.89 -14.80
CA ILE A 685 -18.91 21.65 -16.04
C ILE A 685 -19.64 20.61 -16.93
N ARG A 686 -20.20 19.56 -16.33
CA ARG A 686 -21.00 18.55 -17.03
C ARG A 686 -22.27 19.13 -17.65
N ASP A 687 -22.94 20.04 -16.93
CA ASP A 687 -24.30 20.48 -17.22
C ASP A 687 -24.36 21.79 -18.04
N GLN A 688 -23.30 22.61 -18.02
CA GLN A 688 -23.16 23.84 -18.83
C GLN A 688 -23.32 23.60 -20.34
N ASP A 689 -23.09 22.36 -20.79
CA ASP A 689 -23.13 21.99 -22.21
C ASP A 689 -24.43 21.30 -22.65
N ALA A 690 -25.36 20.97 -21.75
CA ALA A 690 -26.66 20.42 -22.14
C ALA A 690 -27.56 21.45 -22.85
N SER A 691 -27.35 22.75 -22.59
CA SER A 691 -28.11 23.85 -23.19
C SER A 691 -27.61 24.32 -24.57
N ASN A 692 -26.47 23.81 -25.05
CA ASN A 692 -25.90 24.17 -26.36
C ASN A 692 -26.11 23.10 -27.45
N ASP A 693 -26.63 21.92 -27.10
CA ASP A 693 -26.99 20.87 -28.07
C ASP A 693 -28.45 21.04 -28.60
N GLU A 694 -29.21 22.03 -28.11
CA GLU A 694 -30.55 22.44 -28.61
C GLU A 694 -30.56 23.71 -29.51
N ALA A 695 -29.39 24.25 -29.86
CA ALA A 695 -29.23 25.41 -30.75
C ALA A 695 -28.41 25.05 -32.00
#